data_AF-A0A8C7CWD3-F1
#
_entry.id   AF-A0A8C7CWD3-F1
#
_cell.length_a   1.000
_cell.length_b   1.000
_cell.length_c   1.000
_cell.angle_alpha   90.00
_cell.angle_beta   90.00
_cell.angle_gamma   90.00
#
_symmetry.space_group_name_H-M   'P 1'
#
loop_
_entity.id
_entity.type
_entity.pdbx_description
1 polymer ?
#
loop_
_entity_poly.entity_id
_entity_poly.type
_entity_poly.pdbx_seq_one_letter_code
_entity_poly.pdbx_strand_id
1 'polypeptide(L)'
;YLTNRFGFPSQSPRRVPRQVKSMLIKETKPHIQELSVKTTIISRYAFTAVSCTMLNRHSAAAEGVFQFLIPKNAYVSNFTMIIGGRVYPSEVKPKEKKVKQGKGSEAKPKNKEAGEQSEPEVEVFRMGASIPGRNRAMFMLTYEELLQRRLGRYEHVTSLRPLQLVSRLSVDVTIVDHSTITHLEVLPLRNGKSNTPALPVSTVIKQNKTFCRITFSPNIVQQAKITTSGMLGEFVVHYDVERELGIGDIQVLNGHFVHYFAPKDLPVVPKNVVFVIDTSASMLGTKIRQTKDALFTILRDLRPGDRFNFVSFSNRIKVWQPNRLVPVTPLNVRDAKKFIYMLQPTGGTDINGGIQTGSSLLSGYLNADPDANHNSVSLIIFLTDGRPTVGELQSPSILSSARAAVKEQFCVFTIGMGNDVDYRLLERMALENCGMMRRIHEDSDASTMLKGFYDEIGTPLLSDIRVNYTEDSVQYVTQHLFTNYFNGSEIVIAGKLTNQSADSLHVQVTASNSDKSIVLETDVALRQREVETERHVKEAAAGVGSGDTGRVWGFLSVKEGLRSRLKSQTSREREGHTQQATNLSLTYHFLTPLTSLVVEKPQVLADGTMAADTPTPTPVTTETNKKAVSANELSDEMEGEEDTAQSLHLKKDQPGGQTKVLKRPAQKSVTISKTSADGDPHFVVEFPLSKLTVCFNINGEPGHILRMVSDHKHSGVTVNGKLIGAPAPAGSHKQHRTYFSTITIVVNRPKRSYIEVTPKKVILDGQDRLVLSCDTTVSVESGGLAVTIVGKSTVTVTIGGTIRFVILVHQYKNPAPYQRNHLGFYISNSKGLSHDCHGLLGQFLYEEVGLAELPGNAMATGDNSTSARSPILKVKGRSVPVVQKTRRIYSGRQSVDCWFARNNAAKLIDGQYEDYVVSHLFDTGDWPHGSNGA
;
A
#
# COMPACT_ATOMS: atom_id res chain seq x y z
N TYR A 1 29.93 17.62 -48.06
CA TYR A 1 30.95 16.59 -47.84
C TYR A 1 30.55 15.75 -46.64
N LEU A 2 30.63 14.42 -46.78
CA LEU A 2 30.24 13.34 -45.83
C LEU A 2 28.75 12.98 -45.74
N THR A 3 28.24 12.45 -46.86
CA THR A 3 27.26 11.36 -46.89
C THR A 3 27.99 10.00 -46.85
N ASN A 4 27.28 8.96 -46.39
CA ASN A 4 27.65 7.52 -46.35
C ASN A 4 28.56 7.02 -45.21
N ARG A 5 27.93 6.41 -44.20
CA ARG A 5 28.26 5.06 -43.68
C ARG A 5 27.22 4.66 -42.64
N PHE A 6 26.27 3.79 -43.02
CA PHE A 6 25.66 2.71 -42.23
C PHE A 6 24.66 1.99 -43.15
N GLY A 7 25.19 1.07 -43.96
CA GLY A 7 24.39 0.24 -44.86
C GLY A 7 23.71 -0.89 -44.09
N PHE A 8 22.38 -0.84 -44.00
CA PHE A 8 21.56 -2.01 -43.69
C PHE A 8 21.35 -2.82 -44.99
N PRO A 9 21.39 -4.17 -44.96
CA PRO A 9 21.12 -4.97 -46.14
C PRO A 9 19.64 -4.82 -46.53
N SER A 10 19.39 -4.36 -47.76
CA SER A 10 18.06 -4.33 -48.36
C SER A 10 17.56 -5.75 -48.58
N GLN A 11 16.78 -6.29 -47.63
CA GLN A 11 15.98 -7.47 -47.91
C GLN A 11 14.82 -7.08 -48.82
N SER A 12 14.84 -7.64 -50.04
CA SER A 12 13.78 -7.61 -51.04
C SER A 12 12.37 -7.80 -50.43
N PRO A 13 11.33 -7.11 -50.93
CA PRO A 13 9.98 -7.24 -50.41
C PRO A 13 9.46 -8.66 -50.61
N ARG A 14 9.34 -9.43 -49.52
CA ARG A 14 8.74 -10.77 -49.55
C ARG A 14 7.26 -10.66 -49.94
N ARG A 15 6.89 -11.39 -51.00
CA ARG A 15 5.57 -11.34 -51.64
C ARG A 15 4.46 -11.72 -50.65
N VAL A 16 3.54 -10.78 -50.45
CA VAL A 16 2.20 -11.01 -49.90
C VAL A 16 1.47 -12.05 -50.76
N PRO A 17 0.78 -13.07 -50.19
CA PRO A 17 0.04 -14.08 -50.96
C PRO A 17 -0.95 -13.45 -51.95
N ARG A 18 -1.05 -13.99 -53.17
CA ARG A 18 -1.87 -13.44 -54.28
C ARG A 18 -3.35 -13.23 -53.90
N GLN A 19 -3.90 -14.05 -53.00
CA GLN A 19 -5.28 -13.95 -52.49
C GLN A 19 -5.51 -12.76 -51.54
N VAL A 20 -4.47 -12.29 -50.82
CA VAL A 20 -4.56 -11.12 -49.91
C VAL A 20 -4.50 -9.81 -50.73
N LYS A 21 -3.77 -9.81 -51.86
CA LYS A 21 -3.73 -8.68 -52.79
C LYS A 21 -5.08 -8.39 -53.45
N SER A 22 -5.87 -9.41 -53.79
CA SER A 22 -7.17 -9.21 -54.44
C SER A 22 -8.26 -8.72 -53.48
N MET A 23 -8.16 -9.02 -52.17
CA MET A 23 -9.09 -8.51 -51.16
C MET A 23 -8.84 -7.03 -50.82
N LEU A 24 -7.57 -6.60 -50.74
CA LEU A 24 -7.17 -5.20 -50.46
C LEU A 24 -7.49 -4.19 -51.58
N ILE A 25 -7.81 -4.64 -52.79
CA ILE A 25 -8.09 -3.76 -53.95
C ILE A 25 -9.56 -3.34 -54.04
N LYS A 26 -10.47 -4.06 -53.36
CA LYS A 26 -11.92 -3.75 -53.37
C LYS A 26 -12.39 -2.84 -52.23
N GLU A 27 -11.56 -2.61 -51.22
CA GLU A 27 -11.92 -1.71 -50.10
C GLU A 27 -11.58 -0.26 -50.44
N THR A 28 -12.58 0.62 -50.40
CA THR A 28 -12.41 2.07 -50.56
C THR A 28 -11.86 2.75 -49.30
N LYS A 29 -11.66 2.00 -48.20
CA LYS A 29 -11.21 2.51 -46.90
C LYS A 29 -9.68 2.52 -46.80
N PRO A 30 -9.07 3.49 -46.09
CA PRO A 30 -7.64 3.48 -45.78
C PRO A 30 -7.21 2.21 -45.01
N HIS A 31 -6.07 1.64 -45.39
CA HIS A 31 -5.51 0.42 -44.79
C HIS A 31 -4.50 0.76 -43.68
N ILE A 32 -4.57 0.05 -42.54
CA ILE A 32 -3.59 0.20 -41.44
C ILE A 32 -2.29 -0.51 -41.81
N GLN A 33 -1.26 0.28 -42.13
CA GLN A 33 0.07 -0.22 -42.46
C GLN A 33 0.85 -0.61 -41.19
N GLU A 34 0.74 0.19 -40.14
CA GLU A 34 1.49 -0.01 -38.89
C GLU A 34 0.61 0.33 -37.68
N LEU A 35 0.65 -0.54 -36.67
CA LEU A 35 0.06 -0.30 -35.36
C LEU A 35 1.10 -0.69 -34.30
N SER A 36 1.55 0.30 -33.54
CA SER A 36 2.51 0.11 -32.44
C SER A 36 1.88 0.59 -31.14
N VAL A 37 1.84 -0.26 -30.13
CA VAL A 37 1.47 0.10 -28.76
C VAL A 37 2.71 -0.01 -27.89
N LYS A 38 3.12 1.07 -27.24
CA LYS A 38 4.27 1.09 -26.33
C LYS A 38 3.82 1.55 -24.96
N THR A 39 3.94 0.68 -23.98
CA THR A 39 3.64 0.97 -22.58
C THR A 39 4.93 1.03 -21.78
N THR A 40 5.14 2.10 -21.03
CA THR A 40 6.18 2.21 -20.00
C THR A 40 5.49 2.31 -18.64
N ILE A 41 5.68 1.32 -17.78
CA ILE A 41 5.13 1.27 -16.42
C ILE A 41 6.27 1.61 -15.46
N ILE A 42 6.16 2.72 -14.74
CA ILE A 42 7.14 3.16 -13.73
C ILE A 42 6.43 3.18 -12.39
N SER A 43 6.86 2.34 -11.44
CA SER A 43 6.25 2.24 -10.11
C SER A 43 4.71 2.16 -10.17
N ARG A 44 4.19 1.20 -10.93
CA ARG A 44 2.74 0.96 -11.16
C ARG A 44 2.03 2.02 -12.01
N TYR A 45 2.67 3.12 -12.38
CA TYR A 45 2.09 4.14 -13.25
C TYR A 45 2.44 3.89 -14.71
N ALA A 46 1.43 3.57 -15.51
CA ALA A 46 1.55 3.18 -16.91
C ALA A 46 1.34 4.37 -17.85
N PHE A 47 2.34 4.65 -18.68
CA PHE A 47 2.26 5.56 -19.82
C PHE A 47 2.14 4.73 -21.10
N THR A 48 1.02 4.85 -21.82
CA THR A 48 0.83 4.10 -23.06
C THR A 48 0.76 5.05 -24.26
N ALA A 49 1.64 4.82 -25.23
CA ALA A 49 1.65 5.50 -26.51
C ALA A 49 1.22 4.54 -27.63
N VAL A 50 0.13 4.88 -28.31
CA VAL A 50 -0.39 4.15 -29.47
C VAL A 50 -0.11 4.95 -30.73
N SER A 51 0.59 4.35 -31.69
CA SER A 51 0.83 4.91 -33.02
C SER A 51 0.15 4.05 -34.07
N CYS A 52 -0.66 4.65 -34.93
CA CYS A 52 -1.36 3.99 -36.02
C CYS A 52 -1.11 4.73 -37.33
N THR A 53 -0.48 4.08 -38.30
CA THR A 53 -0.25 4.63 -39.64
C THR A 53 -1.21 4.00 -40.64
N MET A 54 -2.02 4.83 -41.28
CA MET A 54 -2.96 4.45 -42.33
C MET A 54 -2.49 4.95 -43.70
N LEU A 55 -2.70 4.14 -44.73
CA LEU A 55 -2.40 4.46 -46.12
C LEU A 55 -3.69 4.49 -46.94
N ASN A 56 -3.98 5.63 -47.56
CA ASN A 56 -4.97 5.71 -48.62
C ASN A 56 -4.31 5.38 -49.96
N ARG A 57 -4.69 4.26 -50.58
CA ARG A 57 -4.12 3.81 -51.87
C ARG A 57 -4.85 4.39 -53.08
N HIS A 58 -6.05 4.95 -52.86
CA HIS A 58 -6.89 5.50 -53.91
C HIS A 58 -6.44 6.90 -54.29
N SER A 59 -6.80 7.36 -55.49
CA SER A 59 -6.52 8.72 -55.95
C SER A 59 -7.41 9.77 -55.28
N ALA A 60 -8.63 9.39 -54.88
CA ALA A 60 -9.54 10.26 -54.15
C ALA A 60 -9.23 10.28 -52.65
N ALA A 61 -9.59 11.37 -51.98
CA ALA A 61 -9.58 11.44 -50.53
C ALA A 61 -10.55 10.42 -49.92
N ALA A 62 -10.19 9.83 -48.78
CA ALA A 62 -11.00 8.84 -48.09
C ALA A 62 -10.96 9.06 -46.58
N GLU A 63 -12.07 8.81 -45.89
CA GLU A 63 -12.13 8.92 -44.44
C GLU A 63 -11.36 7.78 -43.76
N GLY A 64 -10.36 8.13 -42.96
CA GLY A 64 -9.66 7.22 -42.05
C GLY A 64 -10.19 7.41 -40.63
N VAL A 65 -10.53 6.30 -39.96
CA VAL A 65 -11.06 6.31 -38.59
C VAL A 65 -10.08 5.60 -37.67
N PHE A 66 -9.39 6.37 -36.83
CA PHE A 66 -8.62 5.83 -35.71
C PHE A 66 -9.59 5.46 -34.59
N GLN A 67 -9.49 4.21 -34.13
CA GLN A 67 -10.25 3.70 -32.99
C GLN A 67 -9.35 2.85 -32.11
N PHE A 68 -9.38 3.10 -30.80
CA PHE A 68 -8.64 2.33 -29.81
C PHE A 68 -9.44 2.20 -28.52
N LEU A 69 -9.30 1.07 -27.83
CA LEU A 69 -9.95 0.82 -26.54
C LEU A 69 -8.97 1.13 -25.42
N ILE A 70 -9.36 2.04 -24.54
CA ILE A 70 -8.55 2.56 -23.43
C ILE A 70 -9.17 2.08 -22.12
N PRO A 71 -8.38 1.67 -21.10
CA PRO A 71 -8.94 1.35 -19.78
C PRO A 71 -9.74 2.52 -19.20
N LYS A 72 -10.93 2.25 -18.63
CA LYS A 72 -11.82 3.28 -18.05
C LYS A 72 -11.16 4.09 -16.94
N ASN A 73 -10.22 3.47 -16.22
CA ASN A 73 -9.50 4.15 -15.16
C ASN A 73 -8.37 5.06 -15.67
N ALA A 74 -8.01 5.01 -16.95
CA ALA A 74 -6.99 5.85 -17.54
C ALA A 74 -7.48 7.26 -17.89
N TYR A 75 -6.55 8.19 -18.11
CA TYR A 75 -6.83 9.47 -18.74
C TYR A 75 -6.05 9.59 -20.04
N VAL A 76 -6.71 10.02 -21.11
CA VAL A 76 -6.01 10.48 -22.33
C VAL A 76 -5.29 11.77 -21.99
N SER A 77 -3.99 11.84 -22.27
CA SER A 77 -3.16 13.01 -22.00
C SER A 77 -2.69 13.75 -23.25
N ASN A 78 -2.64 13.08 -24.39
CA ASN A 78 -2.29 13.71 -25.66
C ASN A 78 -2.87 12.92 -26.85
N PHE A 79 -3.20 13.63 -27.92
CA PHE A 79 -3.49 13.06 -29.22
C PHE A 79 -2.91 13.95 -30.33
N THR A 80 -2.34 13.35 -31.36
CA THR A 80 -1.77 14.09 -32.51
C THR A 80 -2.06 13.34 -33.79
N MET A 81 -2.41 14.06 -34.84
CA MET A 81 -2.55 13.52 -36.19
C MET A 81 -1.50 14.15 -37.11
N ILE A 82 -0.88 13.36 -37.98
CA ILE A 82 0.01 13.85 -39.03
C ILE A 82 -0.56 13.41 -40.37
N ILE A 83 -1.04 14.35 -41.18
CA ILE A 83 -1.75 14.08 -42.44
C ILE A 83 -1.20 15.01 -43.52
N GLY A 84 -0.78 14.45 -44.65
CA GLY A 84 -0.23 15.25 -45.75
C GLY A 84 1.02 16.06 -45.37
N GLY A 85 1.79 15.60 -44.38
CA GLY A 85 2.98 16.29 -43.87
C GLY A 85 2.70 17.40 -42.83
N ARG A 86 1.43 17.70 -42.52
CA ARG A 86 1.05 18.67 -41.48
C ARG A 86 0.72 17.98 -40.16
N VAL A 87 1.05 18.63 -39.04
CA VAL A 87 0.84 18.13 -37.68
C VAL A 87 -0.36 18.85 -37.06
N TYR A 88 -1.31 18.08 -36.52
CA TYR A 88 -2.52 18.54 -35.85
C TYR A 88 -2.51 18.05 -34.40
N PRO A 89 -1.92 18.80 -33.46
CA PRO A 89 -1.90 18.45 -32.05
C PRO A 89 -3.27 18.70 -31.41
N SER A 90 -3.59 17.93 -30.37
CA SER A 90 -4.75 18.16 -29.53
C SER A 90 -4.48 19.18 -28.44
N GLU A 91 -5.51 19.91 -28.03
CA GLU A 91 -5.50 20.77 -26.85
C GLU A 91 -6.62 20.37 -25.89
N VAL A 92 -6.31 20.27 -24.60
CA VAL A 92 -7.30 20.00 -23.55
C VAL A 92 -7.88 21.32 -23.05
N LYS A 93 -9.20 21.48 -23.18
CA LYS A 93 -9.94 22.69 -22.78
C LYS A 93 -11.00 22.38 -21.73
N PRO A 94 -11.40 23.37 -20.90
CA PRO A 94 -12.57 23.22 -20.03
C PRO A 94 -13.79 22.87 -20.87
N LYS A 95 -14.63 21.96 -20.38
CA LYS A 95 -15.87 21.61 -21.07
C LYS A 95 -16.92 22.70 -20.83
N GLU A 96 -17.40 23.33 -21.89
CA GLU A 96 -18.42 24.38 -21.77
C GLU A 96 -19.73 23.81 -21.19
N LYS A 97 -20.30 24.52 -20.20
CA LYS A 97 -21.67 24.25 -19.73
C LYS A 97 -22.60 24.61 -20.89
N LYS A 98 -23.20 23.62 -21.57
CA LYS A 98 -24.26 23.87 -22.56
C LYS A 98 -25.42 24.61 -21.88
N VAL A 99 -25.46 25.93 -22.01
CA VAL A 99 -26.64 26.74 -21.69
C VAL A 99 -27.68 26.41 -22.74
N LYS A 100 -28.86 25.94 -22.33
CA LYS A 100 -30.02 25.82 -23.22
C LYS A 100 -30.46 27.23 -23.64
N GLN A 101 -29.78 27.82 -24.62
CA GLN A 101 -30.34 28.95 -25.38
C GLN A 101 -31.21 28.36 -26.50
N GLY A 102 -32.50 28.64 -26.42
CA GLY A 102 -33.43 28.35 -27.50
C GLY A 102 -33.27 29.35 -28.64
N LYS A 103 -32.99 28.86 -29.85
CA LYS A 103 -33.79 29.07 -31.08
C LYS A 103 -33.04 28.54 -32.31
N GLY A 104 -33.76 27.71 -33.07
CA GLY A 104 -33.74 27.55 -34.53
C GLY A 104 -32.41 27.45 -35.28
N SER A 105 -32.05 26.25 -35.73
CA SER A 105 -31.97 25.89 -37.16
C SER A 105 -31.37 24.50 -37.35
N GLU A 106 -32.00 23.77 -38.28
CA GLU A 106 -31.58 22.53 -38.95
C GLU A 106 -31.29 21.28 -38.10
N ALA A 107 -32.29 20.40 -38.14
CA ALA A 107 -32.22 19.02 -37.69
C ALA A 107 -31.12 18.26 -38.44
N LYS A 108 -29.92 18.22 -37.86
CA LYS A 108 -29.08 17.02 -37.95
C LYS A 108 -29.89 15.85 -37.39
N PRO A 109 -29.83 14.65 -38.00
CA PRO A 109 -30.57 13.51 -37.48
C PRO A 109 -30.18 13.34 -36.02
N LYS A 110 -31.16 13.51 -35.13
CA LYS A 110 -31.04 13.04 -33.76
C LYS A 110 -30.72 11.56 -33.88
N ASN A 111 -29.50 11.16 -33.59
CA ASN A 111 -29.28 9.85 -32.98
C ASN A 111 -30.11 9.86 -31.70
N LYS A 112 -31.38 9.48 -31.81
CA LYS A 112 -32.20 8.95 -30.74
C LYS A 112 -31.64 7.57 -30.41
N GLU A 113 -30.41 7.59 -29.89
CA GLU A 113 -29.79 6.52 -29.11
C GLU A 113 -29.06 7.25 -27.97
N ALA A 114 -29.86 7.91 -27.14
CA ALA A 114 -29.49 8.21 -25.76
C ALA A 114 -30.31 7.28 -24.86
N GLY A 115 -30.26 5.98 -25.19
CA GLY A 115 -30.29 4.94 -24.17
C GLY A 115 -28.84 4.70 -23.79
N GLU A 116 -28.55 4.67 -22.49
CA GLU A 116 -27.25 4.32 -21.92
C GLU A 116 -26.84 2.92 -22.39
N GLN A 117 -26.32 2.81 -23.61
CA GLN A 117 -25.64 1.62 -24.10
C GLN A 117 -24.29 1.53 -23.37
N SER A 118 -24.15 0.50 -22.53
CA SER A 118 -22.92 -0.08 -21.94
C SER A 118 -21.68 0.82 -21.90
N GLU A 119 -21.21 1.20 -20.69
CA GLU A 119 -19.81 1.59 -20.53
C GLU A 119 -19.01 0.31 -20.18
N PRO A 120 -18.13 -0.18 -21.07
CA PRO A 120 -17.25 -1.31 -20.78
C PRO A 120 -16.19 -0.94 -19.71
N GLU A 121 -15.42 -1.91 -19.18
CA GLU A 121 -14.16 -1.61 -18.43
C GLU A 121 -13.14 -0.82 -19.26
N VAL A 122 -13.40 -0.69 -20.56
CA VAL A 122 -12.66 0.07 -21.53
C VAL A 122 -13.56 1.10 -22.21
N GLU A 123 -13.05 2.31 -22.41
CA GLU A 123 -13.67 3.36 -23.20
C GLU A 123 -13.15 3.31 -24.65
N VAL A 124 -14.02 3.59 -25.62
CA VAL A 124 -13.63 3.69 -27.04
C VAL A 124 -13.18 5.11 -27.34
N PHE A 125 -11.89 5.30 -27.62
CA PHE A 125 -11.41 6.53 -28.22
C PHE A 125 -11.53 6.43 -29.75
N ARG A 126 -12.20 7.41 -30.37
CA ARG A 126 -12.45 7.42 -31.82
C ARG A 126 -12.20 8.81 -32.42
N MET A 127 -11.40 8.87 -33.47
CA MET A 127 -11.16 10.09 -34.25
C MET A 127 -11.18 9.78 -35.75
N GLY A 128 -11.98 10.53 -36.51
CA GLY A 128 -12.06 10.44 -37.96
C GLY A 128 -11.38 11.64 -38.61
N ALA A 129 -10.63 11.39 -39.69
CA ALA A 129 -10.02 12.44 -40.50
C ALA A 129 -10.01 12.05 -41.98
N SER A 130 -10.14 13.04 -42.87
CA SER A 130 -10.00 12.82 -44.31
C SER A 130 -8.53 12.66 -44.66
N ILE A 131 -8.18 11.56 -45.34
CA ILE A 131 -6.83 11.25 -45.78
C ILE A 131 -6.74 11.52 -47.29
N PRO A 132 -5.88 12.47 -47.73
CA PRO A 132 -5.60 12.73 -49.14
C PRO A 132 -5.31 11.47 -49.95
N GLY A 133 -5.63 11.52 -51.25
CA GLY A 133 -5.34 10.43 -52.17
C GLY A 133 -3.84 10.10 -52.20
N ARG A 134 -3.52 8.80 -52.27
CA ARG A 134 -2.13 8.28 -52.31
C ARG A 134 -1.24 8.75 -51.14
N ASN A 135 -1.85 9.17 -50.03
CA ASN A 135 -1.15 9.74 -48.89
C ASN A 135 -1.30 8.87 -47.63
N ARG A 136 -0.55 9.23 -46.59
CA ARG A 136 -0.58 8.56 -45.28
C ARG A 136 -1.10 9.49 -44.21
N ALA A 137 -1.73 8.90 -43.21
CA ALA A 137 -2.06 9.53 -41.95
C ALA A 137 -1.40 8.76 -40.80
N MET A 138 -0.77 9.46 -39.87
CA MET A 138 -0.29 8.88 -38.62
C MET A 138 -1.10 9.46 -37.46
N PHE A 139 -1.71 8.60 -36.67
CA PHE A 139 -2.44 8.93 -35.45
C PHE A 139 -1.61 8.51 -34.25
N MET A 140 -1.41 9.41 -33.29
CA MET A 140 -0.65 9.17 -32.07
C MET A 140 -1.55 9.50 -30.87
N LEU A 141 -1.79 8.53 -30.01
CA LEU A 141 -2.59 8.65 -28.79
C LEU A 141 -1.71 8.33 -27.59
N THR A 142 -1.78 9.15 -26.55
CA THR A 142 -1.14 8.89 -25.25
C THR A 142 -2.20 8.86 -24.15
N TYR A 143 -2.17 7.82 -23.33
CA TYR A 143 -3.00 7.71 -22.14
C TYR A 143 -2.23 7.14 -20.96
N GLU A 144 -2.71 7.47 -19.76
CA GLU A 144 -2.02 7.23 -18.50
C GLU A 144 -2.93 6.56 -17.47
N GLU A 145 -2.40 5.60 -16.74
CA GLU A 145 -3.14 4.81 -15.76
C GLU A 145 -2.28 4.48 -14.54
N LEU A 146 -2.84 4.58 -13.33
CA LEU A 146 -2.26 3.94 -12.15
C LEU A 146 -2.82 2.53 -12.01
N LEU A 147 -1.97 1.53 -12.18
CA LEU A 147 -2.36 0.12 -12.04
C LEU A 147 -2.75 -0.17 -10.59
N GLN A 148 -3.89 -0.84 -10.41
CA GLN A 148 -4.40 -1.21 -9.09
C GLN A 148 -4.01 -2.65 -8.75
N ARG A 149 -3.43 -2.85 -7.57
CA ARG A 149 -3.15 -4.18 -7.06
C ARG A 149 -4.45 -4.86 -6.62
N ARG A 150 -4.77 -6.00 -7.22
CA ARG A 150 -5.96 -6.80 -6.87
C ARG A 150 -5.58 -8.26 -6.81
N LEU A 151 -6.09 -8.98 -5.83
CA LEU A 151 -5.82 -10.41 -5.63
C LEU A 151 -4.30 -10.73 -5.63
N GLY A 152 -3.48 -9.79 -5.15
CA GLY A 152 -2.04 -9.97 -5.03
C GLY A 152 -1.24 -9.74 -6.30
N ARG A 153 -1.80 -9.07 -7.32
CA ARG A 153 -1.09 -8.76 -8.57
C ARG A 153 -1.57 -7.46 -9.20
N TYR A 154 -0.74 -6.88 -10.05
CA TYR A 154 -1.11 -5.84 -11.00
C TYR A 154 -1.45 -6.49 -12.34
N GLU A 155 -2.52 -6.02 -12.99
CA GLU A 155 -2.90 -6.44 -14.34
C GLU A 155 -2.81 -5.25 -15.29
N HIS A 156 -1.98 -5.37 -16.34
CA HIS A 156 -1.95 -4.43 -17.45
C HIS A 156 -2.58 -5.09 -18.69
N VAL A 157 -3.57 -4.43 -19.27
CA VAL A 157 -4.32 -4.94 -20.42
C VAL A 157 -4.17 -4.01 -21.62
N THR A 158 -3.78 -4.56 -22.77
CA THR A 158 -3.79 -3.87 -24.06
C THR A 158 -4.78 -4.55 -25.01
N SER A 159 -5.80 -3.83 -25.45
CA SER A 159 -6.80 -4.35 -26.39
C SER A 159 -6.34 -4.23 -27.85
N LEU A 160 -6.15 -5.37 -28.52
CA LEU A 160 -5.71 -5.46 -29.91
C LEU A 160 -6.89 -5.78 -30.84
N ARG A 161 -7.61 -4.74 -31.25
CA ARG A 161 -8.80 -4.85 -32.12
C ARG A 161 -8.78 -3.88 -33.30
N PRO A 162 -7.76 -3.91 -34.21
CA PRO A 162 -7.67 -3.02 -35.37
C PRO A 162 -8.76 -3.18 -36.45
N LEU A 163 -9.63 -4.20 -36.36
CA LEU A 163 -10.71 -4.50 -37.32
C LEU A 163 -10.23 -4.82 -38.75
N GLN A 164 -8.92 -5.01 -38.94
CA GLN A 164 -8.28 -5.47 -40.16
C GLN A 164 -6.91 -6.09 -39.81
N LEU A 165 -6.36 -6.90 -40.72
CA LEU A 165 -4.98 -7.39 -40.58
C LEU A 165 -4.00 -6.24 -40.80
N VAL A 166 -2.96 -6.16 -39.96
CA VAL A 166 -1.99 -5.06 -39.98
C VAL A 166 -0.65 -5.55 -40.50
N SER A 167 -0.02 -4.80 -41.42
CA SER A 167 1.25 -5.21 -42.01
C SER A 167 2.39 -5.29 -40.97
N ARG A 168 2.44 -4.33 -40.04
CA ARG A 168 3.38 -4.28 -38.92
C ARG A 168 2.63 -4.01 -37.61
N LEU A 169 2.46 -5.05 -36.80
CA LEU A 169 1.86 -4.96 -35.46
C LEU A 169 2.94 -5.17 -34.41
N SER A 170 3.06 -4.25 -33.45
CA SER A 170 3.94 -4.40 -32.30
C SER A 170 3.29 -3.91 -31.01
N VAL A 171 3.50 -4.67 -29.93
CA VAL A 171 3.19 -4.28 -28.56
C VAL A 171 4.48 -4.41 -27.75
N ASP A 172 4.93 -3.32 -27.16
CA ASP A 172 6.08 -3.29 -26.25
C ASP A 172 5.59 -2.83 -24.87
N VAL A 173 5.80 -3.65 -23.84
CA VAL A 173 5.54 -3.31 -22.44
C VAL A 173 6.86 -3.31 -21.70
N THR A 174 7.25 -2.15 -21.16
CA THR A 174 8.44 -1.97 -20.32
C THR A 174 7.97 -1.69 -18.90
N ILE A 175 8.38 -2.50 -17.93
CA ILE A 175 8.09 -2.34 -16.51
C ILE A 175 9.39 -1.98 -15.82
N VAL A 176 9.38 -0.88 -15.07
CA VAL A 176 10.48 -0.46 -14.20
C VAL A 176 9.89 -0.16 -12.83
N ASP A 177 10.39 -0.85 -11.82
CA ASP A 177 9.91 -0.68 -10.47
C ASP A 177 11.08 -0.48 -9.50
N HIS A 178 10.85 0.29 -8.44
CA HIS A 178 11.81 0.48 -7.36
C HIS A 178 12.03 -0.82 -6.59
N SER A 179 10.93 -1.54 -6.34
CA SER A 179 10.95 -2.87 -5.74
C SER A 179 11.34 -3.95 -6.74
N THR A 180 11.92 -5.04 -6.24
CA THR A 180 12.20 -6.22 -7.07
C THR A 180 10.90 -6.82 -7.58
N ILE A 181 10.81 -7.15 -8.87
CA ILE A 181 9.69 -7.86 -9.48
C ILE A 181 9.75 -9.32 -9.00
N THR A 182 8.74 -9.75 -8.26
CA THR A 182 8.68 -11.10 -7.63
C THR A 182 7.90 -12.10 -8.48
N HIS A 183 6.94 -11.61 -9.27
CA HIS A 183 6.12 -12.41 -10.17
C HIS A 183 5.97 -11.70 -11.50
N LEU A 184 6.00 -12.46 -12.61
CA LEU A 184 5.74 -11.96 -13.95
C LEU A 184 5.13 -13.07 -14.80
N GLU A 185 3.98 -12.80 -15.41
CA GLU A 185 3.29 -13.72 -16.29
C GLU A 185 2.64 -12.97 -17.46
N VAL A 186 2.79 -13.49 -18.68
CA VAL A 186 2.07 -13.00 -19.86
C VAL A 186 1.05 -14.06 -20.24
N LEU A 187 -0.23 -13.70 -20.20
CA LEU A 187 -1.31 -14.65 -20.46
C LEU A 187 -1.49 -14.89 -21.96
N PRO A 188 -2.11 -16.02 -22.35
CA PRO A 188 -2.65 -16.20 -23.70
C PRO A 188 -3.59 -15.06 -24.08
N LEU A 189 -3.65 -14.74 -25.38
CA LEU A 189 -4.55 -13.68 -25.88
C LEU A 189 -6.01 -14.00 -25.51
N ARG A 190 -6.65 -13.13 -24.72
CA ARG A 190 -8.07 -13.31 -24.36
C ARG A 190 -8.94 -12.85 -25.53
N ASN A 191 -9.45 -13.81 -26.31
CA ASN A 191 -10.24 -13.53 -27.53
C ASN A 191 -11.60 -14.28 -27.60
N GLY A 192 -12.06 -14.82 -26.47
CA GLY A 192 -13.36 -15.48 -26.34
C GLY A 192 -13.51 -16.83 -27.07
N LYS A 193 -12.53 -17.27 -27.87
CA LYS A 193 -12.64 -18.51 -28.69
C LYS A 193 -11.46 -19.48 -28.60
N SER A 194 -10.43 -19.24 -27.79
CA SER A 194 -9.36 -20.24 -27.63
C SER A 194 -8.58 -20.07 -26.32
N ASN A 195 -8.64 -21.09 -25.46
CA ASN A 195 -7.65 -21.28 -24.39
C ASN A 195 -6.47 -22.07 -24.97
N THR A 196 -5.63 -21.43 -25.80
CA THR A 196 -4.31 -22.01 -26.08
C THR A 196 -3.46 -21.85 -24.81
N PRO A 197 -2.93 -22.93 -24.20
CA PRO A 197 -2.16 -22.84 -22.96
C PRO A 197 -0.75 -22.24 -23.14
N ALA A 198 -0.43 -21.72 -24.33
CA ALA A 198 0.89 -21.21 -24.68
C ALA A 198 0.90 -19.68 -24.76
N LEU A 199 2.07 -19.10 -24.46
CA LEU A 199 2.37 -17.68 -24.68
C LEU A 199 1.96 -17.24 -26.10
N PRO A 200 1.47 -16.01 -26.27
CA PRO A 200 1.19 -15.48 -27.60
C PRO A 200 2.42 -15.63 -28.50
N VAL A 201 2.24 -16.21 -29.68
CA VAL A 201 3.33 -16.45 -30.63
C VAL A 201 4.07 -15.13 -30.90
N SER A 202 5.41 -15.16 -31.00
CA SER A 202 6.29 -14.00 -31.16
C SER A 202 6.51 -13.11 -29.92
N THR A 203 6.06 -13.55 -28.74
CA THR A 203 6.37 -12.85 -27.48
C THR A 203 7.82 -13.11 -27.06
N VAL A 204 8.57 -12.05 -26.76
CA VAL A 204 9.92 -12.08 -26.22
C VAL A 204 9.93 -11.33 -24.90
N ILE A 205 10.46 -11.96 -23.85
CA ILE A 205 10.56 -11.37 -22.51
C ILE A 205 12.03 -11.24 -22.15
N LYS A 206 12.45 -10.04 -21.75
CA LYS A 206 13.78 -9.75 -21.20
C LYS A 206 13.60 -9.13 -19.82
N GLN A 207 14.13 -9.76 -18.79
CA GLN A 207 13.95 -9.31 -17.40
C GLN A 207 15.25 -9.30 -16.61
N ASN A 208 15.34 -8.38 -15.66
CA ASN A 208 16.25 -8.42 -14.52
C ASN A 208 15.43 -8.24 -13.22
N LYS A 209 16.06 -7.87 -12.10
CA LYS A 209 15.36 -7.75 -10.81
C LYS A 209 14.29 -6.65 -10.76
N THR A 210 14.52 -5.51 -11.38
CA THR A 210 13.67 -4.29 -11.26
C THR A 210 13.12 -3.81 -12.60
N PHE A 211 13.53 -4.46 -13.69
CA PHE A 211 13.21 -4.09 -15.06
C PHE A 211 12.73 -5.32 -15.84
N CYS A 212 11.68 -5.14 -16.62
CA CYS A 212 11.19 -6.12 -17.58
C CYS A 212 10.80 -5.44 -18.90
N ARG A 213 11.12 -6.07 -20.02
CA ARG A 213 10.66 -5.68 -21.36
C ARG A 213 10.04 -6.87 -22.07
N ILE A 214 8.78 -6.70 -22.46
CA ILE A 214 7.96 -7.68 -23.15
C ILE A 214 7.64 -7.11 -24.53
N THR A 215 7.98 -7.85 -25.58
CA THR A 215 7.67 -7.46 -26.97
C THR A 215 6.83 -8.56 -27.62
N PHE A 216 5.68 -8.21 -28.18
CA PHE A 216 4.83 -9.06 -29.00
C PHE A 216 4.72 -8.44 -30.39
N SER A 217 5.13 -9.16 -31.44
CA SER A 217 5.22 -8.60 -32.80
C SER A 217 4.83 -9.62 -33.87
N PRO A 218 3.53 -9.99 -33.95
CA PRO A 218 3.07 -11.00 -34.87
C PRO A 218 3.07 -10.46 -36.30
N ASN A 219 3.65 -11.24 -37.22
CA ASN A 219 3.52 -10.95 -38.65
C ASN A 219 2.10 -11.23 -39.16
N ILE A 220 1.77 -10.76 -40.36
CA ILE A 220 0.41 -10.88 -40.92
C ILE A 220 -0.09 -12.32 -41.03
N VAL A 221 0.81 -13.30 -41.25
CA VAL A 221 0.46 -14.72 -41.33
C VAL A 221 0.11 -15.27 -39.95
N GLN A 222 0.85 -14.86 -38.91
CA GLN A 222 0.55 -15.20 -37.52
C GLN A 222 -0.77 -14.57 -37.06
N GLN A 223 -1.03 -13.32 -37.44
CA GLN A 223 -2.31 -12.66 -37.17
C GLN A 223 -3.47 -13.44 -37.82
N ALA A 224 -3.35 -13.78 -39.11
CA ALA A 224 -4.37 -14.52 -39.86
C ALA A 224 -4.67 -15.92 -39.28
N LYS A 225 -3.70 -16.54 -38.60
CA LYS A 225 -3.91 -17.81 -37.87
C LYS A 225 -4.74 -17.63 -36.60
N ILE A 226 -4.67 -16.46 -35.96
CA ILE A 226 -5.47 -16.11 -34.78
C ILE A 226 -6.88 -15.72 -35.22
N THR A 227 -6.98 -14.81 -36.20
CA THR A 227 -8.25 -14.29 -36.72
C THR A 227 -8.08 -13.66 -38.09
N THR A 228 -9.11 -13.75 -38.93
CA THR A 228 -9.17 -13.05 -40.22
C THR A 228 -9.78 -11.65 -40.11
N SER A 229 -10.50 -11.34 -39.03
CA SER A 229 -11.18 -10.04 -38.83
C SER A 229 -10.27 -8.96 -38.23
N GLY A 230 -9.04 -9.31 -37.83
CA GLY A 230 -8.14 -8.40 -37.11
C GLY A 230 -8.51 -8.16 -35.64
N MET A 231 -9.49 -8.86 -35.07
CA MET A 231 -9.79 -8.82 -33.64
C MET A 231 -8.94 -9.84 -32.87
N LEU A 232 -7.68 -9.51 -32.57
CA LEU A 232 -6.74 -10.46 -31.95
C LEU A 232 -7.11 -10.80 -30.50
N GLY A 233 -7.70 -9.87 -29.77
CA GLY A 233 -8.08 -10.02 -28.36
C GLY A 233 -7.31 -9.09 -27.43
N GLU A 234 -7.25 -9.45 -26.16
CA GLU A 234 -6.51 -8.71 -25.14
C GLU A 234 -5.15 -9.34 -24.86
N PHE A 235 -4.12 -8.49 -24.87
CA PHE A 235 -2.78 -8.83 -24.43
C PHE A 235 -2.64 -8.44 -22.95
N VAL A 236 -2.43 -9.42 -22.08
CA VAL A 236 -2.50 -9.24 -20.63
C VAL A 236 -1.17 -9.61 -19.99
N VAL A 237 -0.64 -8.68 -19.19
CA VAL A 237 0.57 -8.86 -18.39
C VAL A 237 0.22 -8.78 -16.92
N HIS A 238 0.56 -9.82 -16.16
CA HIS A 238 0.50 -9.86 -14.71
C HIS A 238 1.88 -9.71 -14.11
N TYR A 239 2.00 -8.87 -13.09
CA TYR A 239 3.21 -8.82 -12.29
C TYR A 239 2.91 -8.46 -10.84
N ASP A 240 3.85 -8.73 -9.95
CA ASP A 240 3.84 -8.23 -8.58
C ASP A 240 5.28 -7.91 -8.15
N VAL A 241 5.41 -7.18 -7.05
CA VAL A 241 6.68 -6.68 -6.56
C VAL A 241 6.93 -7.10 -5.12
N GLU A 242 8.20 -7.05 -4.71
CA GLU A 242 8.58 -7.23 -3.32
C GLU A 242 7.99 -6.10 -2.47
N ARG A 243 7.36 -6.49 -1.36
CA ARG A 243 6.62 -5.57 -0.49
C ARG A 243 7.42 -5.29 0.77
N GLU A 244 7.71 -4.01 1.01
CA GLU A 244 8.40 -3.55 2.20
C GLU A 244 7.57 -3.83 3.47
N LEU A 245 8.25 -4.27 4.53
CA LEU A 245 7.64 -4.45 5.85
C LEU A 245 7.66 -3.11 6.59
N GLY A 246 6.62 -2.80 7.36
CA GLY A 246 6.51 -1.54 8.11
C GLY A 246 5.63 -0.54 7.38
N ILE A 247 6.07 0.73 7.28
CA ILE A 247 5.23 1.81 6.76
C ILE A 247 4.92 1.69 5.27
N GLY A 248 5.65 0.89 4.49
CA GLY A 248 5.50 0.81 3.03
C GLY A 248 6.63 1.50 2.27
N ASP A 249 6.53 1.55 0.95
CA ASP A 249 7.50 2.19 0.07
C ASP A 249 7.12 3.67 -0.17
N ILE A 250 8.07 4.58 -0.02
CA ILE A 250 7.88 6.02 -0.25
C ILE A 250 8.91 6.49 -1.27
N GLN A 251 8.39 6.92 -2.41
CA GLN A 251 9.15 7.46 -3.53
C GLN A 251 8.99 8.97 -3.56
N VAL A 252 10.09 9.68 -3.81
CA VAL A 252 10.14 11.15 -3.77
C VAL A 252 10.83 11.63 -5.03
N LEU A 253 10.26 12.63 -5.71
CA LEU A 253 10.88 13.28 -6.86
C LEU A 253 10.25 14.67 -7.06
N ASN A 254 11.05 15.69 -7.37
CA ASN A 254 10.57 17.04 -7.76
C ASN A 254 9.56 17.65 -6.77
N GLY A 255 9.78 17.48 -5.47
CA GLY A 255 8.87 17.99 -4.42
C GLY A 255 7.52 17.27 -4.29
N HIS A 256 7.35 16.12 -4.93
CA HIS A 256 6.19 15.25 -4.77
C HIS A 256 6.62 13.89 -4.23
N PHE A 257 5.72 13.23 -3.51
CA PHE A 257 5.93 11.86 -3.05
C PHE A 257 4.75 10.96 -3.39
N VAL A 258 5.03 9.67 -3.54
CA VAL A 258 4.03 8.60 -3.64
C VAL A 258 4.39 7.53 -2.61
N HIS A 259 3.39 7.14 -1.82
CA HIS A 259 3.49 6.19 -0.73
C HIS A 259 2.62 4.97 -1.03
N TYR A 260 3.26 3.81 -1.20
CA TYR A 260 2.65 2.52 -1.45
C TYR A 260 2.64 1.68 -0.18
N PHE A 261 1.46 1.48 0.40
CA PHE A 261 1.26 0.71 1.62
C PHE A 261 0.49 -0.58 1.33
N ALA A 262 1.19 -1.71 1.41
CA ALA A 262 0.64 -3.05 1.17
C ALA A 262 1.24 -4.08 2.14
N PRO A 263 0.96 -4.00 3.45
CA PRO A 263 1.55 -4.89 4.44
C PRO A 263 1.20 -6.36 4.14
N LYS A 264 2.13 -7.24 4.51
CA LYS A 264 2.05 -8.70 4.33
C LYS A 264 2.15 -9.42 5.66
N ASP A 265 1.80 -10.71 5.66
CA ASP A 265 1.93 -11.60 6.82
C ASP A 265 1.18 -11.13 8.08
N LEU A 266 0.10 -10.38 7.86
CA LEU A 266 -0.84 -9.98 8.92
C LEU A 266 -1.89 -11.07 9.12
N PRO A 267 -2.30 -11.34 10.36
CA PRO A 267 -3.40 -12.24 10.61
C PRO A 267 -4.72 -11.63 10.11
N VAL A 268 -5.64 -12.51 9.72
CA VAL A 268 -6.91 -12.08 9.12
C VAL A 268 -7.87 -11.63 10.20
N VAL A 269 -8.49 -10.48 9.99
CA VAL A 269 -9.52 -9.94 10.89
C VAL A 269 -10.85 -10.66 10.57
N PRO A 270 -11.56 -11.21 11.56
CA PRO A 270 -12.90 -11.74 11.37
C PRO A 270 -13.84 -10.69 10.77
N LYS A 271 -14.86 -11.13 10.03
CA LYS A 271 -15.85 -10.19 9.45
C LYS A 271 -17.30 -10.51 9.79
N ASN A 272 -18.10 -9.46 9.90
CA ASN A 272 -19.56 -9.51 9.98
C ASN A 272 -20.11 -9.08 8.61
N VAL A 273 -20.75 -9.99 7.88
CA VAL A 273 -21.24 -9.71 6.52
C VAL A 273 -22.75 -9.88 6.42
N VAL A 274 -23.43 -8.88 5.87
CA VAL A 274 -24.85 -8.99 5.49
C VAL A 274 -24.96 -8.90 3.97
N PHE A 275 -25.51 -9.95 3.36
CA PHE A 275 -25.81 -9.98 1.94
C PHE A 275 -27.24 -9.48 1.73
N VAL A 276 -27.39 -8.37 1.03
CA VAL A 276 -28.67 -7.75 0.69
C VAL A 276 -28.92 -7.99 -0.80
N ILE A 277 -29.85 -8.89 -1.12
CA ILE A 277 -30.00 -9.49 -2.44
C ILE A 277 -31.37 -9.13 -3.03
N ASP A 278 -31.35 -8.56 -4.21
CA ASP A 278 -32.56 -8.30 -4.99
C ASP A 278 -33.19 -9.62 -5.45
N THR A 279 -34.50 -9.72 -5.24
CA THR A 279 -35.36 -10.84 -5.63
C THR A 279 -36.61 -10.33 -6.35
N SER A 280 -36.53 -9.17 -6.97
CA SER A 280 -37.57 -8.62 -7.85
C SER A 280 -37.81 -9.51 -9.08
N ALA A 281 -38.93 -9.30 -9.77
CA ALA A 281 -39.30 -10.11 -10.92
C ALA A 281 -38.27 -10.05 -12.07
N SER A 282 -37.51 -8.96 -12.21
CA SER A 282 -36.46 -8.81 -13.22
C SER A 282 -35.33 -9.82 -13.06
N MET A 283 -35.07 -10.31 -11.85
CA MET A 283 -34.02 -11.30 -11.54
C MET A 283 -34.31 -12.70 -12.10
N LEU A 284 -35.50 -12.93 -12.69
CA LEU A 284 -35.91 -14.23 -13.24
C LEU A 284 -34.91 -14.77 -14.27
N GLY A 285 -34.71 -16.09 -14.26
CA GLY A 285 -33.86 -16.80 -15.23
C GLY A 285 -32.41 -16.94 -14.76
N THR A 286 -31.47 -16.54 -15.61
CA THR A 286 -30.03 -16.75 -15.40
C THR A 286 -29.47 -15.93 -14.23
N LYS A 287 -29.94 -14.68 -14.06
CA LYS A 287 -29.47 -13.74 -13.03
C LYS A 287 -29.61 -14.28 -11.61
N ILE A 288 -30.82 -14.71 -11.22
CA ILE A 288 -31.03 -15.32 -9.90
C ILE A 288 -30.28 -16.66 -9.75
N ARG A 289 -30.20 -17.47 -10.81
CA ARG A 289 -29.50 -18.77 -10.76
C ARG A 289 -28.01 -18.55 -10.47
N GLN A 290 -27.35 -17.71 -11.25
CA GLN A 290 -25.93 -17.36 -11.05
C GLN A 290 -25.68 -16.69 -9.70
N THR A 291 -26.62 -15.85 -9.25
CA THR A 291 -26.55 -15.25 -7.90
C THR A 291 -26.57 -16.33 -6.82
N LYS A 292 -27.48 -17.30 -6.88
CA LYS A 292 -27.52 -18.43 -5.93
C LYS A 292 -26.23 -19.26 -5.96
N ASP A 293 -25.71 -19.56 -7.15
CA ASP A 293 -24.47 -20.33 -7.32
C ASP A 293 -23.26 -19.61 -6.71
N ALA A 294 -23.16 -18.28 -6.92
CA ALA A 294 -22.13 -17.46 -6.29
C ALA A 294 -22.24 -17.48 -4.76
N LEU A 295 -23.44 -17.29 -4.22
CA LEU A 295 -23.67 -17.28 -2.77
C LEU A 295 -23.35 -18.65 -2.14
N PHE A 296 -23.67 -19.75 -2.81
CA PHE A 296 -23.28 -21.09 -2.36
C PHE A 296 -21.77 -21.27 -2.31
N THR A 297 -21.05 -20.67 -3.26
CA THR A 297 -19.58 -20.68 -3.28
C THR A 297 -19.02 -19.81 -2.16
N ILE A 298 -19.50 -18.57 -2.02
CA ILE A 298 -19.09 -17.63 -0.97
C ILE A 298 -19.30 -18.22 0.44
N LEU A 299 -20.42 -18.93 0.67
CA LEU A 299 -20.68 -19.61 1.95
C LEU A 299 -19.62 -20.65 2.33
N ARG A 300 -18.89 -21.22 1.35
CA ARG A 300 -17.78 -22.15 1.61
C ARG A 300 -16.49 -21.42 1.98
N ASP A 301 -16.34 -20.18 1.52
CA ASP A 301 -15.14 -19.36 1.72
C ASP A 301 -15.24 -18.49 2.99
N LEU A 302 -16.42 -18.44 3.62
CA LEU A 302 -16.59 -17.86 4.96
C LEU A 302 -15.84 -18.67 6.01
N ARG A 303 -15.17 -17.96 6.92
CA ARG A 303 -14.30 -18.56 7.94
C ARG A 303 -15.08 -18.82 9.23
N PRO A 304 -14.68 -19.79 10.07
CA PRO A 304 -15.37 -20.06 11.34
C PRO A 304 -15.49 -18.86 12.28
N GLY A 305 -14.55 -17.92 12.23
CA GLY A 305 -14.59 -16.68 13.02
C GLY A 305 -15.54 -15.61 12.48
N ASP A 306 -16.03 -15.75 11.24
CA ASP A 306 -16.93 -14.79 10.62
C ASP A 306 -18.37 -14.96 11.14
N ARG A 307 -19.16 -13.90 11.00
CA ARG A 307 -20.60 -13.91 11.20
C ARG A 307 -21.32 -13.41 9.96
N PHE A 308 -22.49 -13.96 9.67
CA PHE A 308 -23.21 -13.61 8.46
C PHE A 308 -24.73 -13.63 8.61
N ASN A 309 -25.41 -12.95 7.68
CA ASN A 309 -26.85 -13.03 7.49
C ASN A 309 -27.24 -12.69 6.04
N PHE A 310 -28.48 -13.02 5.66
CA PHE A 310 -29.05 -12.73 4.35
C PHE A 310 -30.34 -11.92 4.50
N VAL A 311 -30.46 -10.90 3.65
CA VAL A 311 -31.67 -10.12 3.44
C VAL A 311 -32.02 -10.23 1.98
N SER A 312 -33.21 -10.72 1.65
CA SER A 312 -33.76 -10.64 0.30
C SER A 312 -34.79 -9.53 0.24
N PHE A 313 -34.75 -8.70 -0.79
CA PHE A 313 -35.71 -7.62 -0.97
C PHE A 313 -36.37 -7.67 -2.35
N SER A 314 -37.63 -7.26 -2.39
CA SER A 314 -38.40 -6.97 -3.60
C SER A 314 -39.43 -5.88 -3.27
N ASN A 315 -40.74 -6.13 -3.43
CA ASN A 315 -41.79 -5.39 -2.73
C ASN A 315 -42.01 -5.89 -1.29
N ARG A 316 -41.34 -6.98 -0.90
CA ARG A 316 -41.31 -7.50 0.46
C ARG A 316 -39.85 -7.75 0.86
N ILE A 317 -39.54 -7.53 2.12
CA ILE A 317 -38.22 -7.80 2.67
C ILE A 317 -38.30 -9.04 3.56
N LYS A 318 -37.40 -9.99 3.34
CA LYS A 318 -37.27 -11.20 4.17
C LYS A 318 -35.86 -11.29 4.70
N VAL A 319 -35.73 -11.53 6.00
CA VAL A 319 -34.46 -11.76 6.68
C VAL A 319 -34.36 -13.23 7.05
N TRP A 320 -33.22 -13.87 6.74
CA TRP A 320 -33.03 -15.29 7.05
C TRP A 320 -33.00 -15.56 8.56
N GLN A 321 -32.19 -14.80 9.31
CA GLN A 321 -32.10 -14.87 10.77
C GLN A 321 -32.48 -13.52 11.38
N PRO A 322 -33.74 -13.28 11.74
CA PRO A 322 -34.16 -12.00 12.30
C PRO A 322 -33.36 -11.62 13.56
N ASN A 323 -33.03 -10.34 13.68
CA ASN A 323 -32.42 -9.71 14.87
C ASN A 323 -31.06 -10.27 15.33
N ARG A 324 -30.35 -11.05 14.51
CA ARG A 324 -29.02 -11.57 14.87
C ARG A 324 -28.12 -11.82 13.67
N LEU A 325 -26.80 -11.73 13.88
CA LEU A 325 -25.82 -12.36 13.00
C LEU A 325 -25.39 -13.70 13.59
N VAL A 326 -25.31 -14.73 12.75
CA VAL A 326 -24.97 -16.08 13.18
C VAL A 326 -23.53 -16.44 12.83
N PRO A 327 -22.83 -17.25 13.66
CA PRO A 327 -21.49 -17.72 13.35
C PRO A 327 -21.50 -18.73 12.19
N VAL A 328 -20.36 -18.89 11.53
CA VAL A 328 -20.17 -19.87 10.46
C VAL A 328 -20.00 -21.27 11.06
N THR A 329 -21.11 -21.99 11.17
CA THR A 329 -21.14 -23.41 11.58
C THR A 329 -21.71 -24.28 10.46
N PRO A 330 -21.38 -25.58 10.40
CA PRO A 330 -21.95 -26.48 9.38
C PRO A 330 -23.49 -26.47 9.36
N LEU A 331 -24.13 -26.35 10.52
CA LEU A 331 -25.59 -26.25 10.64
C LEU A 331 -26.13 -24.95 10.06
N ASN A 332 -25.54 -23.80 10.44
CA ASN A 332 -25.96 -22.49 9.93
C ASN A 332 -25.72 -22.37 8.43
N VAL A 333 -24.60 -22.88 7.92
CA VAL A 333 -24.30 -22.90 6.47
C VAL A 333 -25.32 -23.75 5.72
N ARG A 334 -25.69 -24.93 6.23
CA ARG A 334 -26.72 -25.78 5.62
C ARG A 334 -28.07 -25.08 5.59
N ASP A 335 -28.47 -24.44 6.68
CA ASP A 335 -29.77 -23.77 6.76
C ASP A 335 -29.81 -22.48 5.94
N ALA A 336 -28.68 -21.76 5.82
CA ALA A 336 -28.53 -20.65 4.88
C ALA A 336 -28.67 -21.09 3.42
N LYS A 337 -28.08 -22.24 3.06
CA LYS A 337 -28.25 -22.81 1.71
C LYS A 337 -29.71 -23.09 1.39
N LYS A 338 -30.50 -23.58 2.35
CA LYS A 338 -31.95 -23.76 2.17
C LYS A 338 -32.66 -22.42 1.91
N PHE A 339 -32.33 -21.39 2.67
CA PHE A 339 -32.89 -20.05 2.46
C PHE A 339 -32.58 -19.51 1.06
N ILE A 340 -31.31 -19.57 0.64
CA ILE A 340 -30.87 -19.14 -0.71
C ILE A 340 -31.59 -19.94 -1.80
N TYR A 341 -31.71 -21.26 -1.63
CA TYR A 341 -32.40 -22.12 -2.58
C TYR A 341 -33.86 -21.70 -2.78
N MET A 342 -34.55 -21.31 -1.70
CA MET A 342 -35.95 -20.87 -1.70
C MET A 342 -36.18 -19.44 -2.20
N LEU A 343 -35.14 -18.67 -2.55
CA LEU A 343 -35.34 -17.33 -3.12
C LEU A 343 -36.08 -17.43 -4.47
N GLN A 344 -37.18 -16.70 -4.59
CA GLN A 344 -38.01 -16.68 -5.79
C GLN A 344 -38.13 -15.23 -6.30
N PRO A 345 -37.74 -14.96 -7.56
CA PRO A 345 -37.92 -13.65 -8.18
C PRO A 345 -39.40 -13.28 -8.26
N THR A 346 -39.82 -12.19 -7.61
CA THR A 346 -41.20 -11.71 -7.63
C THR A 346 -41.31 -10.26 -7.16
N GLY A 347 -42.34 -9.54 -7.61
CA GLY A 347 -42.63 -8.17 -7.16
C GLY A 347 -41.69 -7.11 -7.73
N GLY A 348 -41.71 -5.93 -7.11
CA GLY A 348 -40.88 -4.77 -7.46
C GLY A 348 -39.56 -4.73 -6.69
N THR A 349 -38.96 -3.54 -6.57
CA THR A 349 -37.59 -3.34 -6.09
C THR A 349 -37.55 -2.21 -5.05
N ASP A 350 -37.54 -2.55 -3.76
CA ASP A 350 -37.40 -1.61 -2.64
C ASP A 350 -35.94 -1.53 -2.14
N ILE A 351 -35.13 -0.76 -2.86
CA ILE A 351 -33.71 -0.55 -2.54
C ILE A 351 -33.54 0.06 -1.14
N ASN A 352 -34.36 1.06 -0.81
CA ASN A 352 -34.27 1.79 0.45
C ASN A 352 -34.57 0.87 1.64
N GLY A 353 -35.67 0.13 1.60
CA GLY A 353 -36.01 -0.82 2.65
C GLY A 353 -34.96 -1.93 2.78
N GLY A 354 -34.42 -2.43 1.66
CA GLY A 354 -33.35 -3.42 1.64
C GLY A 354 -32.09 -2.94 2.37
N ILE A 355 -31.57 -1.75 2.03
CA ILE A 355 -30.35 -1.21 2.67
C ILE A 355 -30.59 -0.87 4.14
N GLN A 356 -31.74 -0.28 4.49
CA GLN A 356 -32.07 0.02 5.88
C GLN A 356 -32.16 -1.24 6.75
N THR A 357 -32.76 -2.32 6.23
CA THR A 357 -32.87 -3.60 6.94
C THR A 357 -31.50 -4.25 7.13
N GLY A 358 -30.68 -4.27 6.09
CA GLY A 358 -29.31 -4.81 6.17
C GLY A 358 -28.45 -4.04 7.18
N SER A 359 -28.51 -2.70 7.15
CA SER A 359 -27.83 -1.82 8.09
C SER A 359 -28.33 -2.01 9.52
N SER A 360 -29.64 -2.14 9.73
CA SER A 360 -30.22 -2.34 11.07
C SER A 360 -29.74 -3.64 11.73
N LEU A 361 -29.54 -4.71 10.94
CA LEU A 361 -28.99 -5.97 11.47
C LEU A 361 -27.54 -5.82 11.93
N LEU A 362 -26.69 -5.14 11.14
CA LEU A 362 -25.29 -4.90 11.51
C LEU A 362 -25.18 -3.94 12.68
N SER A 363 -25.84 -2.78 12.62
CA SER A 363 -25.84 -1.81 13.73
C SER A 363 -26.42 -2.44 15.00
N GLY A 364 -27.47 -3.24 14.90
CA GLY A 364 -28.04 -3.96 16.05
C GLY A 364 -27.02 -4.89 16.71
N TYR A 365 -26.20 -5.59 15.92
CA TYR A 365 -25.12 -6.43 16.45
C TYR A 365 -23.98 -5.63 17.06
N LEU A 366 -23.55 -4.55 16.40
CA LEU A 366 -22.47 -3.69 16.88
C LEU A 366 -22.84 -2.88 18.13
N ASN A 367 -24.14 -2.67 18.38
CA ASN A 367 -24.63 -1.93 19.54
C ASN A 367 -25.16 -2.84 20.66
N ALA A 368 -25.19 -4.17 20.46
CA ALA A 368 -25.79 -5.11 21.41
C ALA A 368 -24.97 -5.26 22.71
N ASP A 369 -23.65 -5.12 22.63
CA ASP A 369 -22.75 -5.15 23.77
C ASP A 369 -21.58 -4.18 23.54
N PRO A 370 -21.66 -2.94 24.07
CA PRO A 370 -20.61 -1.94 23.91
C PRO A 370 -19.26 -2.34 24.52
N ASP A 371 -19.27 -3.25 25.50
CA ASP A 371 -18.07 -3.73 26.19
C ASP A 371 -17.46 -4.95 25.50
N ALA A 372 -18.19 -5.58 24.56
CA ALA A 372 -17.62 -6.58 23.68
C ALA A 372 -16.69 -5.89 22.68
N ASN A 373 -15.39 -6.11 22.84
CA ASN A 373 -14.40 -5.64 21.87
C ASN A 373 -14.68 -6.33 20.52
N HIS A 374 -15.40 -5.65 19.62
CA HIS A 374 -15.80 -6.14 18.32
C HIS A 374 -14.58 -6.17 17.39
N ASN A 375 -13.70 -7.15 17.60
CA ASN A 375 -12.49 -7.43 16.84
C ASN A 375 -12.81 -7.91 15.41
N SER A 376 -13.59 -7.14 14.65
CA SER A 376 -14.14 -7.57 13.37
C SER A 376 -14.44 -6.42 12.44
N VAL A 377 -14.29 -6.66 11.14
CA VAL A 377 -14.72 -5.73 10.10
C VAL A 377 -16.16 -6.02 9.72
N SER A 378 -17.00 -5.00 9.69
CA SER A 378 -18.41 -5.13 9.28
C SER A 378 -18.62 -4.59 7.87
N LEU A 379 -19.38 -5.32 7.05
CA LEU A 379 -19.68 -4.91 5.66
C LEU A 379 -21.03 -5.42 5.15
N ILE A 380 -21.63 -4.65 4.24
CA ILE A 380 -22.81 -5.03 3.46
C ILE A 380 -22.38 -5.30 2.02
N ILE A 381 -22.89 -6.38 1.43
CA ILE A 381 -22.82 -6.63 -0.01
C ILE A 381 -24.25 -6.51 -0.55
N PHE A 382 -24.51 -5.43 -1.30
CA PHE A 382 -25.81 -5.08 -1.85
C PHE A 382 -25.84 -5.39 -3.35
N LEU A 383 -26.73 -6.29 -3.78
CA LEU A 383 -26.85 -6.73 -5.17
C LEU A 383 -28.24 -6.36 -5.72
N THR A 384 -28.28 -5.73 -6.91
CA THR A 384 -29.53 -5.45 -7.64
C THR A 384 -29.33 -5.47 -9.15
N ASP A 385 -30.39 -5.77 -9.89
CA ASP A 385 -30.44 -5.69 -11.35
C ASP A 385 -31.36 -4.57 -11.87
N GLY A 386 -31.90 -3.74 -10.97
CA GLY A 386 -32.97 -2.81 -11.28
C GLY A 386 -32.82 -1.43 -10.66
N ARG A 387 -33.75 -0.55 -11.03
CA ARG A 387 -34.01 0.76 -10.40
C ARG A 387 -35.01 0.60 -9.24
N PRO A 388 -35.04 1.52 -8.27
CA PRO A 388 -36.08 1.47 -7.23
C PRO A 388 -37.46 1.66 -7.87
N THR A 389 -38.41 0.78 -7.51
CA THR A 389 -39.80 0.80 -8.03
C THR A 389 -40.85 0.72 -6.92
N VAL A 390 -40.44 0.39 -5.70
CA VAL A 390 -41.29 0.30 -4.51
C VAL A 390 -40.60 1.03 -3.35
N GLY A 391 -41.36 1.58 -2.42
CA GLY A 391 -40.81 2.34 -1.30
C GLY A 391 -40.34 3.74 -1.71
N GLU A 392 -39.16 4.14 -1.25
CA GLU A 392 -38.54 5.40 -1.65
C GLU A 392 -37.89 5.27 -3.04
N LEU A 393 -38.27 6.17 -3.95
CA LEU A 393 -37.85 6.14 -5.36
C LEU A 393 -36.80 7.21 -5.68
N GLN A 394 -36.69 8.24 -4.83
CA GLN A 394 -35.80 9.37 -5.06
C GLN A 394 -34.38 9.04 -4.60
N SER A 395 -33.45 8.95 -5.56
CA SER A 395 -32.03 8.63 -5.30
C SER A 395 -31.39 9.48 -4.18
N PRO A 396 -31.62 10.82 -4.07
CA PRO A 396 -31.10 11.61 -2.95
C PRO A 396 -31.61 11.16 -1.57
N SER A 397 -32.89 10.82 -1.45
CA SER A 397 -33.50 10.32 -0.22
C SER A 397 -32.90 8.96 0.16
N ILE A 398 -32.81 8.03 -0.79
CA ILE A 398 -32.20 6.70 -0.57
C ILE A 398 -30.75 6.84 -0.06
N LEU A 399 -29.95 7.71 -0.68
CA LEU A 399 -28.57 7.96 -0.25
C LEU A 399 -28.50 8.54 1.16
N SER A 400 -29.39 9.47 1.50
CA SER A 400 -29.48 10.05 2.85
C SER A 400 -29.87 9.00 3.89
N SER A 401 -30.84 8.14 3.58
CA SER A 401 -31.27 7.04 4.46
C SER A 401 -30.16 6.00 4.64
N ALA A 402 -29.46 5.61 3.56
CA ALA A 402 -28.33 4.69 3.65
C ALA A 402 -27.24 5.24 4.57
N ARG A 403 -26.84 6.50 4.38
CA ARG A 403 -25.84 7.15 5.24
C ARG A 403 -26.28 7.22 6.70
N ALA A 404 -27.53 7.60 6.94
CA ALA A 404 -28.10 7.69 8.29
C ALA A 404 -28.21 6.31 8.98
N ALA A 405 -28.40 5.24 8.21
CA ALA A 405 -28.46 3.88 8.72
C ALA A 405 -27.06 3.30 9.00
N VAL A 406 -26.05 3.63 8.19
CA VAL A 406 -24.68 3.12 8.31
C VAL A 406 -23.88 3.85 9.39
N LYS A 407 -24.03 5.18 9.50
CA LYS A 407 -23.33 6.05 10.49
C LYS A 407 -21.81 5.82 10.56
N GLU A 408 -21.18 5.59 9.40
CA GLU A 408 -19.73 5.31 9.28
C GLU A 408 -19.23 4.07 10.05
N GLN A 409 -20.14 3.21 10.54
CA GLN A 409 -19.79 2.02 11.34
C GLN A 409 -19.29 0.84 10.49
N PHE A 410 -19.66 0.79 9.20
CA PHE A 410 -19.32 -0.30 8.28
C PHE A 410 -19.37 0.16 6.82
N CYS A 411 -18.81 -0.64 5.91
CA CYS A 411 -18.82 -0.31 4.48
C CYS A 411 -19.96 -0.98 3.72
N VAL A 412 -20.49 -0.28 2.72
CA VAL A 412 -21.50 -0.80 1.78
C VAL A 412 -20.86 -0.99 0.41
N PHE A 413 -20.78 -2.23 -0.02
CA PHE A 413 -20.33 -2.60 -1.36
C PHE A 413 -21.55 -2.88 -2.23
N THR A 414 -21.64 -2.24 -3.39
CA THR A 414 -22.79 -2.39 -4.30
C THR A 414 -22.39 -3.17 -5.55
N ILE A 415 -23.30 -3.99 -6.04
CA ILE A 415 -23.13 -4.77 -7.25
C ILE A 415 -24.37 -4.56 -8.13
N GLY A 416 -24.16 -3.96 -9.30
CA GLY A 416 -25.19 -3.76 -10.31
C GLY A 416 -25.09 -4.81 -11.40
N MET A 417 -26.18 -5.53 -11.67
CA MET A 417 -26.24 -6.57 -12.70
C MET A 417 -27.13 -6.14 -13.88
N GLY A 418 -26.60 -6.20 -15.10
CA GLY A 418 -27.37 -5.90 -16.32
C GLY A 418 -27.51 -4.41 -16.64
N ASN A 419 -28.41 -4.06 -17.55
CA ASN A 419 -28.48 -2.70 -18.09
C ASN A 419 -29.55 -1.81 -17.43
N ASP A 420 -30.48 -2.41 -16.69
CA ASP A 420 -31.63 -1.71 -16.09
C ASP A 420 -31.36 -1.18 -14.66
N VAL A 421 -30.10 -0.91 -14.34
CA VAL A 421 -29.64 -0.45 -13.00
C VAL A 421 -29.40 1.06 -12.99
N ASP A 422 -29.74 1.74 -11.88
CA ASP A 422 -29.23 3.10 -11.61
C ASP A 422 -27.81 3.03 -11.05
N TYR A 423 -26.82 2.92 -11.95
CA TYR A 423 -25.40 2.82 -11.57
C TYR A 423 -24.91 4.02 -10.78
N ARG A 424 -25.47 5.22 -11.03
CA ARG A 424 -25.07 6.43 -10.32
C ARG A 424 -25.54 6.42 -8.88
N LEU A 425 -26.74 5.91 -8.61
CA LEU A 425 -27.23 5.66 -7.25
C LEU A 425 -26.33 4.65 -6.52
N LEU A 426 -26.04 3.51 -7.13
CA LEU A 426 -25.22 2.46 -6.50
C LEU A 426 -23.78 2.89 -6.25
N GLU A 427 -23.16 3.59 -7.21
CA GLU A 427 -21.80 4.12 -7.06
C GLU A 427 -21.72 5.13 -5.93
N ARG A 428 -22.68 6.06 -5.85
CA ARG A 428 -22.76 7.02 -4.74
C ARG A 428 -23.01 6.34 -3.40
N MET A 429 -23.92 5.37 -3.35
CA MET A 429 -24.23 4.65 -2.12
C MET A 429 -22.98 3.96 -1.56
N ALA A 430 -22.19 3.30 -2.41
CA ALA A 430 -20.95 2.67 -2.00
C ALA A 430 -19.89 3.70 -1.58
N LEU A 431 -19.65 4.72 -2.41
CA LEU A 431 -18.63 5.73 -2.16
C LEU A 431 -18.88 6.56 -0.89
N GLU A 432 -20.14 6.88 -0.59
CA GLU A 432 -20.54 7.61 0.62
C GLU A 432 -20.41 6.76 1.90
N ASN A 433 -20.34 5.42 1.76
CA ASN A 433 -20.25 4.46 2.86
C ASN A 433 -19.01 3.56 2.72
N CYS A 434 -17.83 4.17 2.47
CA CYS A 434 -16.49 3.56 2.39
C CYS A 434 -16.27 2.35 1.47
N GLY A 435 -17.27 1.94 0.68
CA GLY A 435 -17.18 0.83 -0.25
C GLY A 435 -16.91 1.24 -1.69
N MET A 436 -17.06 0.27 -2.59
CA MET A 436 -16.98 0.45 -4.04
C MET A 436 -18.12 -0.27 -4.74
N MET A 437 -18.39 0.14 -5.98
CA MET A 437 -19.41 -0.48 -6.84
C MET A 437 -18.75 -1.40 -7.86
N ARG A 438 -19.38 -2.55 -8.12
CA ARG A 438 -19.03 -3.45 -9.23
C ARG A 438 -20.19 -3.56 -10.21
N ARG A 439 -19.89 -3.46 -11.51
CA ARG A 439 -20.82 -3.75 -12.59
C ARG A 439 -20.62 -5.18 -13.09
N ILE A 440 -21.72 -5.90 -13.33
CA ILE A 440 -21.75 -7.22 -13.96
C ILE A 440 -22.65 -7.12 -15.18
N HIS A 441 -22.11 -7.39 -16.37
CA HIS A 441 -22.90 -7.38 -17.61
C HIS A 441 -23.73 -8.66 -17.74
N GLU A 442 -24.87 -8.57 -18.43
CA GLU A 442 -25.79 -9.71 -18.67
C GLU A 442 -25.13 -10.87 -19.41
N ASP A 443 -24.23 -10.59 -20.36
CA ASP A 443 -23.52 -11.61 -21.14
C ASP A 443 -22.33 -12.22 -20.39
N SER A 444 -21.99 -11.70 -19.21
CA SER A 444 -20.87 -12.20 -18.40
C SER A 444 -21.30 -13.36 -17.52
N ASP A 445 -20.34 -14.20 -17.11
CA ASP A 445 -20.60 -15.16 -16.04
C ASP A 445 -20.69 -14.42 -14.69
N ALA A 446 -21.91 -14.02 -14.32
CA ALA A 446 -22.18 -13.32 -13.08
C ALA A 446 -21.70 -14.10 -11.86
N SER A 447 -21.72 -15.44 -11.90
CA SER A 447 -21.24 -16.26 -10.78
C SER A 447 -19.75 -16.05 -10.53
N THR A 448 -18.95 -16.14 -11.59
CA THR A 448 -17.50 -15.89 -11.55
C THR A 448 -17.19 -14.45 -11.15
N MET A 449 -17.91 -13.46 -11.69
CA MET A 449 -17.69 -12.04 -11.36
C MET A 449 -18.04 -11.70 -9.90
N LEU A 450 -19.14 -12.25 -9.37
CA LEU A 450 -19.53 -12.09 -7.96
C LEU A 450 -18.49 -12.73 -7.04
N LYS A 451 -18.03 -13.94 -7.37
CA LYS A 451 -16.98 -14.62 -6.60
C LYS A 451 -15.68 -13.82 -6.63
N GLY A 452 -15.23 -13.40 -7.81
CA GLY A 452 -14.00 -12.60 -7.95
C GLY A 452 -14.07 -11.29 -7.15
N PHE A 453 -15.22 -10.62 -7.16
CA PHE A 453 -15.43 -9.44 -6.32
C PHE A 453 -15.35 -9.78 -4.83
N TYR A 454 -15.99 -10.86 -4.38
CA TYR A 454 -15.90 -11.30 -2.99
C TYR A 454 -14.47 -11.70 -2.61
N ASP A 455 -13.71 -12.33 -3.50
CA ASP A 455 -12.30 -12.69 -3.25
C ASP A 455 -11.44 -11.43 -3.00
N GLU A 456 -11.77 -10.29 -3.62
CA GLU A 456 -11.09 -9.00 -3.41
C GLU A 456 -11.35 -8.41 -2.00
N ILE A 457 -12.53 -8.62 -1.43
CA ILE A 457 -12.96 -7.99 -0.16
C ILE A 457 -13.17 -8.99 1.00
N GLY A 458 -13.03 -10.29 0.75
CA GLY A 458 -13.40 -11.35 1.69
C GLY A 458 -12.36 -11.62 2.78
N THR A 459 -11.16 -11.05 2.65
CA THR A 459 -10.04 -11.24 3.59
C THR A 459 -9.50 -9.88 4.08
N PRO A 460 -10.18 -9.21 5.03
CA PRO A 460 -9.67 -7.99 5.64
C PRO A 460 -8.47 -8.28 6.56
N LEU A 461 -7.44 -7.44 6.48
CA LEU A 461 -6.22 -7.55 7.28
C LEU A 461 -6.04 -6.39 8.26
N LEU A 462 -6.51 -5.19 7.91
CA LEU A 462 -6.50 -4.04 8.80
C LEU A 462 -7.81 -3.26 8.68
N SER A 463 -8.18 -2.56 9.75
CA SER A 463 -9.22 -1.55 9.78
C SER A 463 -8.69 -0.23 10.37
N ASP A 464 -9.46 0.85 10.18
CA ASP A 464 -9.15 2.18 10.73
C ASP A 464 -7.72 2.67 10.44
N ILE A 465 -7.31 2.57 9.17
CA ILE A 465 -5.98 2.94 8.72
C ILE A 465 -5.92 4.45 8.53
N ARG A 466 -5.06 5.12 9.29
CA ARG A 466 -4.70 6.53 9.11
C ARG A 466 -3.23 6.65 8.78
N VAL A 467 -2.91 7.42 7.75
CA VAL A 467 -1.53 7.73 7.38
C VAL A 467 -1.31 9.22 7.57
N ASN A 468 -0.55 9.57 8.60
CA ASN A 468 -0.23 10.93 8.95
C ASN A 468 1.18 11.26 8.48
N TYR A 469 1.32 12.47 7.95
CA TYR A 469 2.60 13.08 7.58
C TYR A 469 2.80 14.28 8.49
N THR A 470 4.05 14.67 8.77
CA THR A 470 4.34 15.82 9.64
C THR A 470 3.58 17.06 9.18
N GLU A 471 2.89 17.72 10.11
CA GLU A 471 2.24 19.01 9.87
C GLU A 471 3.26 20.02 9.30
N ASP A 472 2.80 20.93 8.45
CA ASP A 472 3.58 21.92 7.69
C ASP A 472 4.54 21.37 6.61
N SER A 473 4.85 20.07 6.60
CA SER A 473 5.77 19.49 5.60
C SER A 473 5.10 19.15 4.27
N VAL A 474 3.77 19.02 4.25
CA VAL A 474 2.98 18.62 3.09
C VAL A 474 1.90 19.66 2.79
N GLN A 475 1.93 20.25 1.60
CA GLN A 475 0.96 21.24 1.13
C GLN A 475 -0.40 20.59 0.82
N TYR A 476 -0.36 19.41 0.20
CA TYR A 476 -1.55 18.67 -0.20
C TYR A 476 -1.24 17.19 -0.19
N VAL A 477 -2.11 16.39 0.41
CA VAL A 477 -2.06 14.93 0.40
C VAL A 477 -3.41 14.41 -0.08
N THR A 478 -3.39 13.34 -0.86
CA THR A 478 -4.61 12.64 -1.26
C THR A 478 -5.25 11.92 -0.07
N GLN A 479 -6.33 11.18 -0.31
CA GLN A 479 -6.96 10.30 0.69
C GLN A 479 -5.93 9.55 1.54
N HIS A 480 -5.96 9.75 2.85
CA HIS A 480 -5.02 9.19 3.83
C HIS A 480 -5.73 8.47 5.00
N LEU A 481 -7.06 8.41 4.96
CA LEU A 481 -7.92 7.61 5.84
C LEU A 481 -8.57 6.49 5.02
N PHE A 482 -8.40 5.26 5.47
CA PHE A 482 -8.96 4.07 4.84
C PHE A 482 -9.62 3.18 5.88
N THR A 483 -10.90 2.87 5.70
CA THR A 483 -11.67 2.08 6.67
C THR A 483 -11.17 0.63 6.74
N ASN A 484 -10.79 0.05 5.61
CA ASN A 484 -10.38 -1.35 5.51
C ASN A 484 -9.21 -1.50 4.53
N TYR A 485 -8.32 -2.44 4.83
CA TYR A 485 -7.31 -2.96 3.91
C TYR A 485 -7.50 -4.46 3.74
N PHE A 486 -7.63 -4.91 2.50
CA PHE A 486 -7.90 -6.30 2.16
C PHE A 486 -6.64 -6.98 1.63
N ASN A 487 -6.50 -8.28 1.91
CA ASN A 487 -5.39 -9.06 1.41
C ASN A 487 -5.33 -9.01 -0.12
N GLY A 488 -4.13 -8.81 -0.67
CA GLY A 488 -3.93 -8.69 -2.12
C GLY A 488 -4.28 -7.32 -2.72
N SER A 489 -4.72 -6.36 -1.90
CA SER A 489 -4.88 -4.95 -2.30
C SER A 489 -3.62 -4.12 -2.01
N GLU A 490 -3.68 -2.82 -2.28
CA GLU A 490 -2.66 -1.82 -1.97
C GLU A 490 -3.33 -0.46 -1.72
N ILE A 491 -2.80 0.28 -0.75
CA ILE A 491 -3.14 1.69 -0.52
C ILE A 491 -2.07 2.54 -1.20
N VAL A 492 -2.49 3.51 -2.02
CA VAL A 492 -1.59 4.46 -2.68
C VAL A 492 -1.99 5.87 -2.28
N ILE A 493 -1.03 6.61 -1.72
CA ILE A 493 -1.21 7.99 -1.29
C ILE A 493 -0.17 8.83 -2.01
N ALA A 494 -0.57 9.97 -2.56
CA ALA A 494 0.36 10.93 -3.12
C ALA A 494 0.27 12.26 -2.37
N GLY A 495 1.40 12.95 -2.28
CA GLY A 495 1.44 14.27 -1.69
C GLY A 495 2.44 15.20 -2.35
N LYS A 496 2.26 16.49 -2.10
CA LYS A 496 3.13 17.57 -2.54
C LYS A 496 3.76 18.22 -1.32
N LEU A 497 5.09 18.25 -1.28
CA LEU A 497 5.85 18.80 -0.17
C LEU A 497 5.76 20.33 -0.16
N THR A 498 5.70 20.91 1.04
CA THR A 498 5.74 22.37 1.23
C THR A 498 7.15 22.91 1.01
N ASN A 499 8.16 22.21 1.53
CA ASN A 499 9.57 22.57 1.39
C ASN A 499 10.38 21.39 0.82
N GLN A 500 10.94 21.58 -0.37
CA GLN A 500 11.78 20.58 -1.04
C GLN A 500 13.17 20.44 -0.40
N SER A 501 13.58 21.39 0.44
CA SER A 501 14.87 21.37 1.13
C SER A 501 14.83 20.69 2.49
N ALA A 502 13.68 20.14 2.90
CA ALA A 502 13.57 19.42 4.18
C ALA A 502 14.44 18.15 4.15
N ASP A 503 15.09 17.85 5.27
CA ASP A 503 15.97 16.67 5.37
C ASP A 503 15.16 15.37 5.47
N SER A 504 14.05 15.40 6.19
CA SER A 504 13.22 14.23 6.47
C SER A 504 11.73 14.54 6.51
N LEU A 505 10.92 13.53 6.18
CA LEU A 505 9.47 13.53 6.35
C LEU A 505 9.09 12.47 7.40
N HIS A 506 8.50 12.89 8.52
CA HIS A 506 7.99 11.93 9.52
C HIS A 506 6.64 11.38 9.05
N VAL A 507 6.54 10.04 9.02
CA VAL A 507 5.35 9.31 8.59
C VAL A 507 4.91 8.38 9.71
N GLN A 508 3.62 8.44 10.04
CA GLN A 508 2.98 7.57 11.02
C GLN A 508 1.78 6.88 10.37
N VAL A 509 1.74 5.54 10.43
CA VAL A 509 0.59 4.73 10.03
C VAL A 509 -0.02 4.12 11.27
N THR A 510 -1.25 4.49 11.61
CA THR A 510 -2.03 3.83 12.66
C THR A 510 -3.05 2.92 12.02
N ALA A 511 -3.22 1.69 12.52
CA ALA A 511 -4.21 0.75 12.04
C ALA A 511 -4.65 -0.21 13.16
N SER A 512 -5.82 -0.79 13.01
CA SER A 512 -6.36 -1.82 13.90
C SER A 512 -6.32 -3.20 13.23
N ASN A 513 -5.98 -4.23 13.99
CA ASN A 513 -6.05 -5.63 13.59
C ASN A 513 -6.68 -6.43 14.73
N SER A 514 -7.96 -6.78 14.61
CA SER A 514 -8.71 -7.45 15.69
C SER A 514 -8.68 -6.62 16.98
N ASP A 515 -8.09 -7.12 18.08
CA ASP A 515 -7.88 -6.39 19.35
C ASP A 515 -6.55 -5.62 19.41
N LYS A 516 -5.77 -5.63 18.34
CA LYS A 516 -4.44 -5.04 18.30
C LYS A 516 -4.49 -3.67 17.67
N SER A 517 -4.01 -2.66 18.40
CA SER A 517 -3.67 -1.36 17.83
C SER A 517 -2.23 -1.42 17.33
N ILE A 518 -2.00 -1.03 16.08
CA ILE A 518 -0.69 -1.04 15.41
C ILE A 518 -0.35 0.41 15.04
N VAL A 519 0.82 0.87 15.46
CA VAL A 519 1.38 2.16 15.05
C VAL A 519 2.75 1.91 14.44
N LEU A 520 2.93 2.31 13.18
CA LEU A 520 4.17 2.22 12.43
C LEU A 520 4.70 3.64 12.22
N GLU A 521 5.96 3.88 12.52
CA GLU A 521 6.56 5.22 12.42
C GLU A 521 7.91 5.17 11.76
N THR A 522 8.23 6.16 10.93
CA THR A 522 9.56 6.30 10.31
C THR A 522 9.81 7.74 9.88
N ASP A 523 11.04 8.20 10.09
CA ASP A 523 11.55 9.44 9.47
C ASP A 523 12.19 9.10 8.12
N VAL A 524 11.56 9.52 7.03
CA VAL A 524 12.01 9.24 5.67
C VAL A 524 13.01 10.29 5.25
N ALA A 525 14.26 9.89 4.98
CA ALA A 525 15.29 10.79 4.46
C ALA A 525 15.00 11.20 2.99
N LEU A 526 14.51 12.42 2.78
CA LEU A 526 13.97 12.87 1.50
C LEU A 526 15.02 12.88 0.40
N ARG A 527 16.21 13.44 0.68
CA ARG A 527 17.33 13.49 -0.29
C ARG A 527 17.79 12.11 -0.76
N GLN A 528 17.85 11.14 0.14
CA GLN A 528 18.25 9.78 -0.21
C GLN A 528 17.22 9.13 -1.12
N ARG A 529 15.92 9.26 -0.79
CA ARG A 529 14.82 8.71 -1.60
C ARG A 529 14.71 9.39 -2.97
N GLU A 530 14.99 10.68 -3.05
CA GLU A 530 15.01 11.42 -4.32
C GLU A 530 16.11 10.91 -5.26
N VAL A 531 17.35 10.78 -4.78
CA VAL A 531 18.47 10.23 -5.58
C VAL A 531 18.18 8.80 -6.03
N GLU A 532 17.59 7.99 -5.16
CA GLU A 532 17.22 6.60 -5.48
C GLU A 532 16.14 6.57 -6.58
N THR A 533 15.09 7.37 -6.44
CA THR A 533 13.99 7.48 -7.42
C THR A 533 14.51 8.00 -8.76
N GLU A 534 15.34 9.04 -8.78
CA GLU A 534 15.97 9.56 -10.00
C GLU A 534 16.77 8.50 -10.77
N ARG A 535 17.55 7.68 -10.05
CA ARG A 535 18.34 6.61 -10.67
C ARG A 535 17.45 5.63 -11.40
N HIS A 536 16.36 5.19 -10.76
CA HIS A 536 15.40 4.26 -11.36
C HIS A 536 14.65 4.88 -12.55
N VAL A 537 14.27 6.15 -12.46
CA VAL A 537 13.62 6.88 -13.57
C VAL A 537 14.58 7.03 -14.76
N LYS A 538 15.88 7.30 -14.53
CA LYS A 538 16.89 7.37 -15.60
C LYS A 538 17.10 6.02 -16.28
N GLU A 539 17.09 4.92 -15.53
CA GLU A 539 17.09 3.55 -16.09
C GLU A 539 15.85 3.30 -16.97
N ALA A 540 14.69 3.86 -16.61
CA ALA A 540 13.44 3.76 -17.37
C ALA A 540 13.40 4.67 -18.62
N ALA A 541 13.94 5.89 -18.54
CA ALA A 541 13.87 6.92 -19.58
C ALA A 541 14.67 6.60 -20.86
N ALA A 542 15.41 5.49 -20.90
CA ALA A 542 15.86 4.89 -22.16
C ALA A 542 14.68 4.39 -23.03
N GLY A 543 13.46 4.30 -22.46
CA GLY A 543 12.16 4.20 -23.12
C GLY A 543 11.34 5.50 -22.95
N VAL A 544 10.47 5.80 -23.90
CA VAL A 544 9.68 7.04 -23.95
C VAL A 544 8.82 7.22 -22.69
N GLY A 545 8.99 8.35 -21.99
CA GLY A 545 8.15 8.81 -20.87
C GLY A 545 8.96 9.19 -19.61
N SER A 546 8.78 10.41 -19.10
CA SER A 546 9.34 10.82 -17.80
C SER A 546 8.40 10.36 -16.68
N GLY A 547 8.79 9.30 -15.96
CA GLY A 547 8.12 8.87 -14.73
C GLY A 547 8.30 9.92 -13.64
N ASP A 548 7.37 10.87 -13.59
CA ASP A 548 7.37 11.96 -12.62
C ASP A 548 6.32 11.68 -11.54
N THR A 549 6.75 11.62 -10.27
CA THR A 549 5.83 11.46 -9.13
C THR A 549 4.79 12.58 -9.09
N GLY A 550 5.11 13.76 -9.64
CA GLY A 550 4.17 14.85 -9.86
C GLY A 550 2.97 14.48 -10.74
N ARG A 551 3.17 13.63 -11.77
CA ARG A 551 2.06 13.13 -12.61
C ARG A 551 1.17 12.14 -11.88
N VAL A 552 1.75 11.25 -11.07
CA VAL A 552 0.98 10.31 -10.23
C VAL A 552 0.14 11.09 -9.22
N TRP A 553 0.73 12.09 -8.58
CA TRP A 553 0.02 13.03 -7.70
C TRP A 553 -1.13 13.71 -8.44
N GLY A 554 -0.87 14.33 -9.59
CA GLY A 554 -1.89 14.98 -10.41
C GLY A 554 -3.03 14.04 -10.79
N PHE A 555 -2.71 12.81 -11.21
CA PHE A 555 -3.68 11.79 -11.55
C PHE A 555 -4.59 11.42 -10.37
N LEU A 556 -4.00 11.14 -9.20
CA LEU A 556 -4.76 10.80 -7.99
C LEU A 556 -5.57 11.98 -7.47
N SER A 557 -5.02 13.20 -7.47
CA SER A 557 -5.74 14.41 -7.05
C SER A 557 -6.94 14.72 -7.95
N VAL A 558 -6.84 14.50 -9.26
CA VAL A 558 -7.99 14.62 -10.18
C VAL A 558 -9.04 13.56 -9.87
N LYS A 559 -8.65 12.29 -9.69
CA LYS A 559 -9.57 11.20 -9.32
C LYS A 559 -10.29 11.51 -8.00
N GLU A 560 -9.56 11.99 -7.00
CA GLU A 560 -10.12 12.40 -5.72
C GLU A 560 -11.10 13.56 -5.87
N GLY A 561 -10.73 14.62 -6.60
CA GLY A 561 -11.63 15.75 -6.87
C GLY A 561 -12.93 15.31 -7.56
N LEU A 562 -12.87 14.39 -8.52
CA LEU A 562 -14.05 13.82 -9.17
C LEU A 562 -14.91 12.99 -8.21
N ARG A 563 -14.30 12.20 -7.32
CA ARG A 563 -15.01 11.42 -6.28
C ARG A 563 -15.66 12.34 -5.25
N SER A 564 -14.95 13.36 -4.77
CA SER A 564 -15.46 14.34 -3.80
C SER A 564 -16.61 15.15 -4.39
N ARG A 565 -16.53 15.53 -5.67
CA ARG A 565 -17.65 16.11 -6.43
C ARG A 565 -18.88 15.19 -6.44
N LEU A 566 -18.69 13.88 -6.56
CA LEU A 566 -19.78 12.90 -6.60
C LEU A 566 -20.41 12.66 -5.22
N LYS A 567 -19.61 12.76 -4.14
CA LYS A 567 -20.06 12.67 -2.73
C LYS A 567 -20.70 13.96 -2.18
N SER A 568 -20.48 15.09 -2.87
CA SER A 568 -20.93 16.42 -2.41
C SER A 568 -22.43 16.48 -2.17
N GLN A 569 -22.84 17.02 -1.04
CA GLN A 569 -24.25 17.17 -0.68
C GLN A 569 -24.81 18.50 -1.18
N THR A 570 -24.00 19.55 -1.09
CA THR A 570 -24.41 20.90 -1.49
C THR A 570 -23.96 21.24 -2.91
N SER A 571 -24.62 22.23 -3.53
CA SER A 571 -24.17 22.74 -4.82
C SER A 571 -22.82 23.47 -4.72
N ARG A 572 -22.56 24.15 -3.60
CA ARG A 572 -21.33 24.93 -3.38
C ARG A 572 -20.10 24.03 -3.26
N GLU A 573 -20.15 22.97 -2.45
CA GLU A 573 -19.06 21.99 -2.35
C GLU A 573 -18.76 21.35 -3.71
N ARG A 574 -19.83 20.95 -4.41
CA ARG A 574 -19.74 20.32 -5.73
C ARG A 574 -19.07 21.25 -6.73
N GLU A 575 -19.40 22.54 -6.71
CA GLU A 575 -18.78 23.54 -7.57
C GLU A 575 -17.30 23.75 -7.21
N GLY A 576 -16.96 23.83 -5.93
CA GLY A 576 -15.58 23.90 -5.47
C GLY A 576 -14.72 22.73 -5.96
N HIS A 577 -15.19 21.49 -5.76
CA HIS A 577 -14.51 20.31 -6.28
C HIS A 577 -14.49 20.24 -7.81
N THR A 578 -15.54 20.72 -8.48
CA THR A 578 -15.58 20.80 -9.95
C THR A 578 -14.49 21.74 -10.45
N GLN A 579 -14.35 22.93 -9.86
CA GLN A 579 -13.32 23.89 -10.26
C GLN A 579 -11.91 23.35 -10.01
N GLN A 580 -11.67 22.80 -8.82
CA GLN A 580 -10.38 22.20 -8.45
C GLN A 580 -9.99 21.06 -9.40
N ALA A 581 -10.89 20.11 -9.64
CA ALA A 581 -10.64 18.99 -10.53
C ALA A 581 -10.44 19.44 -11.99
N THR A 582 -11.17 20.47 -12.44
CA THR A 582 -10.99 21.06 -13.78
C THR A 582 -9.61 21.70 -13.90
N ASN A 583 -9.21 22.53 -12.95
CA ASN A 583 -7.90 23.19 -12.96
C ASN A 583 -6.76 22.16 -12.99
N LEU A 584 -6.80 21.15 -12.12
CA LEU A 584 -5.80 20.07 -12.11
C LEU A 584 -5.81 19.28 -13.44
N SER A 585 -6.99 19.00 -14.01
CA SER A 585 -7.09 18.32 -15.31
C SER A 585 -6.42 19.13 -16.42
N LEU A 586 -6.53 20.46 -16.40
CA LEU A 586 -5.87 21.34 -17.37
C LEU A 586 -4.36 21.40 -17.14
N THR A 587 -3.91 21.53 -15.89
CA THR A 587 -2.48 21.54 -15.52
C THR A 587 -1.75 20.29 -16.00
N TYR A 588 -2.38 19.11 -15.87
CA TYR A 588 -1.77 17.83 -16.25
C TYR A 588 -2.19 17.33 -17.64
N HIS A 589 -2.99 18.12 -18.36
CA HIS A 589 -3.55 17.82 -19.69
C HIS A 589 -4.37 16.52 -19.74
N PHE A 590 -5.12 16.21 -18.68
CA PHE A 590 -5.99 15.03 -18.66
C PHE A 590 -7.35 15.31 -19.29
N LEU A 591 -7.76 14.44 -20.22
CA LEU A 591 -9.14 14.33 -20.66
C LEU A 591 -9.96 13.65 -19.56
N THR A 592 -10.90 14.39 -18.98
CA THR A 592 -11.77 13.95 -17.90
C THR A 592 -13.22 14.30 -18.22
N PRO A 593 -14.21 13.87 -17.41
CA PRO A 593 -15.60 14.29 -17.61
C PRO A 593 -15.83 15.83 -17.59
N LEU A 594 -14.86 16.60 -17.06
CA LEU A 594 -14.91 18.06 -16.92
C LEU A 594 -14.11 18.82 -18.00
N THR A 595 -13.31 18.12 -18.80
CA THR A 595 -12.52 18.71 -19.89
C THR A 595 -12.95 18.11 -21.24
N SER A 596 -12.44 18.70 -22.32
CA SER A 596 -12.65 18.24 -23.69
C SER A 596 -11.34 18.28 -24.46
N LEU A 597 -11.15 17.32 -25.35
CA LEU A 597 -10.00 17.24 -26.23
C LEU A 597 -10.37 17.84 -27.58
N VAL A 598 -9.75 18.96 -27.94
CA VAL A 598 -10.03 19.67 -29.19
C VAL A 598 -8.87 19.45 -30.15
N VAL A 599 -9.17 19.10 -31.39
CA VAL A 599 -8.17 18.92 -32.46
C VAL A 599 -8.67 19.65 -33.70
N GLU A 600 -7.80 20.43 -34.32
CA GLU A 600 -8.10 21.03 -35.61
C GLU A 600 -8.25 19.93 -36.68
N LYS A 601 -9.33 20.00 -37.46
CA LYS A 601 -9.59 19.00 -38.49
C LYS A 601 -8.88 19.38 -39.79
N PRO A 602 -8.19 18.44 -40.46
CA PRO A 602 -7.56 18.70 -41.75
C PRO A 602 -8.62 19.03 -42.80
N GLN A 603 -8.40 20.11 -43.56
CA GLN A 603 -9.22 20.44 -44.73
C GLN A 603 -8.58 19.85 -45.99
N VAL A 604 -9.27 18.89 -46.60
CA VAL A 604 -8.86 18.24 -47.85
C VAL A 604 -9.76 18.75 -48.97
N LEU A 605 -9.15 19.26 -50.04
CA LEU A 605 -9.82 19.80 -51.22
C LEU A 605 -10.41 18.67 -52.09
N ALA A 606 -11.35 19.03 -52.97
CA ALA A 606 -12.07 18.08 -53.83
C ALA A 606 -11.15 17.32 -54.82
N ASP A 607 -9.99 17.89 -55.14
CA ASP A 607 -8.95 17.29 -55.99
C ASP A 607 -8.04 16.29 -55.22
N GLY A 608 -8.27 16.12 -53.92
CA GLY A 608 -7.50 15.23 -53.06
C GLY A 608 -6.21 15.84 -52.51
N THR A 609 -5.98 17.15 -52.66
CA THR A 609 -4.85 17.89 -52.05
C THR A 609 -5.24 18.56 -50.72
N MET A 610 -4.25 19.00 -49.93
CA MET A 610 -4.49 19.71 -48.67
C MET A 610 -4.77 21.20 -48.95
N ALA A 611 -5.78 21.79 -48.30
CA ALA A 611 -6.04 23.22 -48.43
C ALA A 611 -4.84 24.05 -47.93
N ALA A 612 -4.46 25.12 -48.64
CA ALA A 612 -3.48 26.09 -48.15
C ALA A 612 -4.10 26.92 -47.01
N ASP A 613 -3.29 27.33 -46.03
CA ASP A 613 -3.80 28.16 -44.92
C ASP A 613 -4.28 29.52 -45.46
N THR A 614 -5.49 29.93 -45.09
CA THR A 614 -5.81 31.36 -45.01
C THR A 614 -4.96 31.96 -43.88
N PRO A 615 -4.21 33.06 -44.10
CA PRO A 615 -3.41 33.65 -43.05
C PRO A 615 -4.33 34.25 -41.97
N THR A 616 -4.32 33.65 -40.78
CA THR A 616 -4.82 34.31 -39.56
C THR A 616 -3.82 35.43 -39.22
N PRO A 617 -4.26 36.65 -38.87
CA PRO A 617 -3.37 37.80 -38.76
C PRO A 617 -2.32 37.59 -37.67
N THR A 618 -1.05 37.76 -38.05
CA THR A 618 0.08 37.92 -37.13
C THR A 618 -0.19 39.08 -36.17
N PRO A 619 0.26 38.99 -34.90
CA PRO A 619 0.29 40.15 -34.01
C PRO A 619 1.13 41.25 -34.67
N VAL A 620 0.57 42.45 -34.76
CA VAL A 620 1.25 43.63 -35.29
C VAL A 620 2.53 43.88 -34.50
N THR A 621 3.67 43.65 -35.14
CA THR A 621 4.94 44.26 -34.79
C THR A 621 5.09 45.47 -35.72
N THR A 622 4.81 46.65 -35.19
CA THR A 622 5.16 47.93 -35.85
C THR A 622 6.62 48.23 -35.58
N GLU A 623 7.46 48.13 -36.60
CA GLU A 623 8.73 48.85 -36.64
C GLU A 623 8.93 49.54 -38.01
N THR A 624 9.60 50.69 -37.94
CA THR A 624 10.24 51.49 -39.00
C THR A 624 9.35 52.49 -39.77
N ASN A 625 9.76 53.73 -40.10
CA ASN A 625 10.97 54.53 -39.79
C ASN A 625 10.76 56.00 -40.25
N LYS A 626 11.28 56.95 -39.47
CA LYS A 626 12.04 58.19 -39.85
C LYS A 626 11.50 59.18 -40.91
N LYS A 627 11.28 60.45 -40.52
CA LYS A 627 12.24 61.61 -40.63
C LYS A 627 11.59 62.98 -40.37
N ALA A 628 12.21 63.79 -39.49
CA ALA A 628 12.42 65.26 -39.54
C ALA A 628 12.85 65.71 -38.12
N VAL A 629 14.15 65.71 -37.78
CA VAL A 629 15.08 66.88 -37.76
C VAL A 629 14.62 68.02 -36.83
N SER A 630 15.30 68.21 -35.68
CA SER A 630 16.09 69.42 -35.39
C SER A 630 16.92 69.30 -34.09
N ALA A 631 18.14 69.87 -34.15
CA ALA A 631 19.07 70.42 -33.13
C ALA A 631 19.17 69.77 -31.72
N ASN A 632 20.35 69.25 -31.32
CA ASN A 632 21.47 69.95 -30.65
C ASN A 632 21.10 70.65 -29.33
N GLU A 633 21.54 70.12 -28.18
CA GLU A 633 22.50 70.77 -27.26
C GLU A 633 22.84 69.87 -26.04
N LEU A 634 24.04 70.10 -25.52
CA LEU A 634 24.75 69.43 -24.40
C LEU A 634 24.53 70.15 -23.06
N SER A 635 25.09 69.57 -21.98
CA SER A 635 25.39 70.12 -20.63
C SER A 635 24.20 70.20 -19.64
N ASP A 636 24.31 70.12 -18.32
CA ASP A 636 25.37 69.80 -17.34
C ASP A 636 24.70 69.66 -15.95
N GLU A 637 25.25 68.77 -15.13
CA GLU A 637 25.48 68.89 -13.67
C GLU A 637 24.40 69.23 -12.61
N MET A 638 24.55 68.50 -11.47
CA MET A 638 24.42 68.87 -10.02
C MET A 638 23.14 69.60 -9.54
N GLU A 639 22.57 69.43 -8.34
CA GLU A 639 22.86 68.98 -6.96
C GLU A 639 21.44 68.80 -6.34
N GLY A 640 21.15 68.20 -5.18
CA GLY A 640 21.88 67.82 -3.97
C GLY A 640 20.85 67.59 -2.85
N GLU A 641 21.21 66.71 -1.89
CA GLU A 641 21.06 66.85 -0.42
C GLU A 641 19.64 66.91 0.21
N GLU A 642 19.36 66.49 1.46
CA GLU A 642 20.01 65.83 2.61
C GLU A 642 18.83 65.47 3.57
N ASP A 643 18.74 64.28 4.17
CA ASP A 643 19.34 63.81 5.42
C ASP A 643 18.54 64.11 6.70
N THR A 644 18.31 63.08 7.53
CA THR A 644 18.60 63.05 8.98
C THR A 644 18.00 61.83 9.68
N ALA A 645 18.89 61.08 10.33
CA ALA A 645 18.62 60.08 11.35
C ALA A 645 18.70 60.70 12.76
N GLN A 646 17.93 60.19 13.72
CA GLN A 646 18.26 60.30 15.15
C GLN A 646 17.98 58.99 15.91
N SER A 647 19.00 58.57 16.64
CA SER A 647 19.06 57.52 17.65
C SER A 647 18.64 58.08 19.02
N LEU A 648 18.09 57.25 19.93
CA LEU A 648 18.56 57.07 21.33
C LEU A 648 17.63 56.19 22.21
N HIS A 649 18.26 55.18 22.83
CA HIS A 649 18.16 54.69 24.22
C HIS A 649 16.91 53.97 24.82
N LEU A 650 17.13 52.68 25.12
CA LEU A 650 17.00 51.97 26.42
C LEU A 650 15.84 52.33 27.38
N LYS A 651 14.94 51.35 27.62
CA LYS A 651 14.57 50.91 28.98
C LYS A 651 13.99 49.49 29.01
N LYS A 652 14.45 48.74 30.03
CA LYS A 652 13.96 47.44 30.52
C LYS A 652 12.46 47.50 30.82
N ASP A 653 11.72 46.43 30.51
CA ASP A 653 10.82 45.75 31.45
C ASP A 653 10.37 44.37 30.95
N GLN A 654 10.38 43.40 31.87
CA GLN A 654 9.65 42.12 31.90
C GLN A 654 8.94 42.08 33.28
N PRO A 655 7.89 41.28 33.55
CA PRO A 655 7.51 40.03 32.86
C PRO A 655 5.99 39.77 32.67
N GLY A 656 5.66 38.73 31.89
CA GLY A 656 4.50 37.85 32.16
C GLY A 656 3.52 37.61 31.01
N GLY A 657 3.58 36.44 30.37
CA GLY A 657 2.52 35.95 29.48
C GLY A 657 2.97 34.84 28.53
N GLN A 658 2.54 33.61 28.80
CA GLN A 658 3.03 32.35 28.24
C GLN A 658 2.78 32.17 26.73
N THR A 659 3.81 31.74 25.99
CA THR A 659 3.67 31.09 24.66
C THR A 659 4.35 29.73 24.70
N LYS A 660 3.57 28.64 24.63
CA LYS A 660 4.07 27.26 24.54
C LYS A 660 4.65 27.02 23.13
N VAL A 661 5.95 27.13 23.00
CA VAL A 661 6.72 26.54 21.90
C VAL A 661 6.71 25.01 22.09
N LEU A 662 6.22 24.27 21.10
CA LEU A 662 6.34 22.81 21.05
C LEU A 662 7.83 22.45 20.99
N LYS A 663 8.39 22.02 22.11
CA LYS A 663 9.70 21.38 22.17
C LYS A 663 9.58 19.99 21.53
N ARG A 664 10.44 19.76 20.53
CA ARG A 664 10.96 18.45 20.10
C ARG A 664 10.95 17.47 21.29
N PRO A 665 10.41 16.24 21.18
CA PRO A 665 10.46 15.31 22.29
C PRO A 665 11.92 15.01 22.56
N ALA A 666 12.44 15.57 23.67
CA ALA A 666 13.71 15.16 24.21
C ALA A 666 13.64 13.63 24.38
N GLN A 667 14.60 12.91 23.80
CA GLN A 667 14.85 11.51 24.13
C GLN A 667 14.93 11.42 25.66
N LYS A 668 13.82 11.04 26.31
CA LYS A 668 13.84 10.70 27.73
C LYS A 668 14.75 9.49 27.81
N SER A 669 15.94 9.68 28.40
CA SER A 669 16.82 8.58 28.76
C SER A 669 16.00 7.60 29.59
N VAL A 670 15.70 6.43 29.04
CA VAL A 670 15.07 5.36 29.79
C VAL A 670 16.02 5.05 30.94
N THR A 671 15.57 5.24 32.19
CA THR A 671 16.29 4.76 33.37
C THR A 671 16.14 3.25 33.39
N ILE A 672 17.09 2.55 32.77
CA ILE A 672 17.11 1.08 32.70
C ILE A 672 17.68 0.58 34.03
N SER A 673 17.03 -0.40 34.68
CA SER A 673 17.64 -1.08 35.84
C SER A 673 18.92 -1.81 35.40
N LYS A 674 19.91 -1.97 36.29
CA LYS A 674 21.18 -2.60 35.89
C LYS A 674 21.05 -4.12 35.69
N THR A 675 19.92 -4.73 36.06
CA THR A 675 19.69 -6.18 35.94
C THR A 675 19.50 -6.60 34.48
N SER A 676 20.50 -7.29 33.93
CA SER A 676 20.65 -7.55 32.50
C SER A 676 21.52 -8.76 32.16
N ALA A 677 21.39 -9.24 30.92
CA ALA A 677 22.26 -10.22 30.30
C ALA A 677 22.62 -9.76 28.87
N ASP A 678 23.88 -9.43 28.60
CA ASP A 678 24.34 -8.88 27.32
C ASP A 678 25.77 -9.34 26.97
N GLY A 679 26.11 -9.38 25.67
CA GLY A 679 27.41 -9.87 25.20
C GLY A 679 27.60 -11.39 25.34
N ASP A 680 28.79 -11.83 25.78
CA ASP A 680 29.22 -13.24 25.85
C ASP A 680 28.84 -13.91 27.19
N PRO A 681 27.59 -14.39 27.30
CA PRO A 681 26.57 -13.65 28.04
C PRO A 681 27.10 -13.20 29.41
N HIS A 682 27.30 -11.89 29.53
CA HIS A 682 27.64 -11.24 30.79
C HIS A 682 26.36 -10.84 31.50
N PHE A 683 26.20 -11.34 32.72
CA PHE A 683 25.09 -11.02 33.58
C PHE A 683 25.51 -9.92 34.55
N VAL A 684 24.63 -8.94 34.70
CA VAL A 684 24.72 -7.90 35.72
C VAL A 684 23.41 -7.96 36.48
N VAL A 685 23.47 -8.04 37.81
CA VAL A 685 22.28 -8.09 38.67
C VAL A 685 22.38 -6.98 39.71
N GLU A 686 21.32 -6.20 39.83
CA GLU A 686 21.16 -5.18 40.86
C GLU A 686 20.32 -5.74 42.00
N PHE A 687 20.78 -5.56 43.23
CA PHE A 687 20.05 -5.87 44.45
C PHE A 687 19.42 -4.58 44.95
N PRO A 688 18.14 -4.31 44.65
CA PRO A 688 17.55 -2.98 44.88
C PRO A 688 17.51 -2.62 46.36
N LEU A 689 17.28 -3.62 47.21
CA LEU A 689 17.19 -3.48 48.67
C LEU A 689 18.55 -3.10 49.28
N SER A 690 19.64 -3.70 48.79
CA SER A 690 21.00 -3.47 49.32
C SER A 690 21.81 -2.43 48.53
N LYS A 691 21.27 -1.91 47.42
CA LYS A 691 21.95 -1.00 46.46
C LYS A 691 23.30 -1.52 45.96
N LEU A 692 23.45 -2.84 45.88
CA LEU A 692 24.67 -3.50 45.40
C LEU A 692 24.49 -4.03 43.97
N THR A 693 25.57 -4.01 43.19
CA THR A 693 25.58 -4.54 41.83
C THR A 693 26.62 -5.65 41.72
N VAL A 694 26.21 -6.81 41.23
CA VAL A 694 27.05 -8.01 41.07
C VAL A 694 27.04 -8.40 39.61
N CYS A 695 28.17 -8.91 39.12
CA CYS A 695 28.29 -9.37 37.74
C CYS A 695 28.95 -10.75 37.67
N PHE A 696 28.55 -11.54 36.69
CA PHE A 696 29.06 -12.89 36.49
C PHE A 696 28.95 -13.30 35.01
N ASN A 697 29.55 -14.43 34.65
CA ASN A 697 29.43 -15.01 33.32
C ASN A 697 28.87 -16.42 33.45
N ILE A 698 28.09 -16.86 32.46
CA ILE A 698 27.73 -18.27 32.30
C ILE A 698 28.31 -18.80 30.99
N ASN A 699 29.13 -19.84 31.07
CA ASN A 699 29.74 -20.51 29.93
C ASN A 699 28.81 -21.63 29.41
N GLY A 700 27.66 -21.27 28.84
CA GLY A 700 26.73 -22.25 28.27
C GLY A 700 27.15 -22.71 26.86
N GLU A 701 26.76 -23.92 26.46
CA GLU A 701 27.02 -24.45 25.13
C GLU A 701 26.09 -23.85 24.06
N PRO A 702 26.53 -23.74 22.79
CA PRO A 702 25.67 -23.37 21.68
C PRO A 702 24.44 -24.29 21.59
N GLY A 703 23.24 -23.71 21.56
CA GLY A 703 21.98 -24.45 21.53
C GLY A 703 21.28 -24.56 22.88
N HIS A 704 22.00 -24.38 24.01
CA HIS A 704 21.37 -24.31 25.34
C HIS A 704 20.31 -23.20 25.40
N ILE A 705 19.22 -23.47 26.09
CA ILE A 705 18.13 -22.52 26.34
C ILE A 705 18.09 -22.23 27.83
N LEU A 706 18.34 -21.00 28.23
CA LEU A 706 18.47 -20.60 29.62
C LEU A 706 17.21 -19.90 30.14
N ARG A 707 16.74 -20.32 31.33
CA ARG A 707 15.65 -19.69 32.09
C ARG A 707 16.15 -18.40 32.75
N MET A 708 15.78 -17.24 32.20
CA MET A 708 16.22 -15.95 32.72
C MET A 708 15.30 -15.42 33.84
N VAL A 709 13.98 -15.52 33.62
CA VAL A 709 12.94 -15.08 34.57
C VAL A 709 11.82 -16.13 34.60
N SER A 710 11.36 -16.50 35.79
CA SER A 710 10.26 -17.45 35.99
C SER A 710 9.36 -16.97 37.12
N ASP A 711 8.17 -16.51 36.77
CA ASP A 711 7.12 -16.09 37.70
C ASP A 711 5.72 -16.43 37.14
N HIS A 712 5.61 -17.61 36.53
CA HIS A 712 4.42 -18.01 35.79
C HIS A 712 3.21 -18.33 36.68
N LYS A 713 3.42 -18.62 37.97
CA LYS A 713 2.34 -18.91 38.93
C LYS A 713 1.61 -17.65 39.39
N HIS A 714 2.32 -16.54 39.58
CA HIS A 714 1.77 -15.30 40.13
C HIS A 714 1.53 -14.25 39.05
N SER A 715 2.59 -13.69 38.47
CA SER A 715 2.47 -12.68 37.40
C SER A 715 2.13 -13.31 36.04
N GLY A 716 2.37 -14.61 35.87
CA GLY A 716 2.15 -15.30 34.60
C GLY A 716 3.31 -15.16 33.62
N VAL A 717 4.48 -14.67 34.04
CA VAL A 717 5.58 -14.32 33.13
C VAL A 717 6.70 -15.37 33.18
N THR A 718 7.23 -15.76 32.01
CA THR A 718 8.46 -16.55 31.89
C THR A 718 9.30 -16.03 30.74
N VAL A 719 10.62 -15.95 30.93
CA VAL A 719 11.56 -15.50 29.90
C VAL A 719 12.68 -16.52 29.74
N ASN A 720 12.85 -17.00 28.50
CA ASN A 720 13.91 -17.94 28.13
C ASN A 720 14.79 -17.34 27.02
N GLY A 721 16.07 -17.70 26.99
CA GLY A 721 17.03 -17.24 25.98
C GLY A 721 17.85 -18.38 25.39
N LYS A 722 17.89 -18.51 24.06
CA LYS A 722 18.69 -19.53 23.35
C LYS A 722 20.07 -19.00 22.98
N LEU A 723 21.10 -19.79 23.26
CA LEU A 723 22.50 -19.47 22.95
C LEU A 723 22.91 -19.89 21.52
N ILE A 724 23.73 -19.07 20.88
CA ILE A 724 24.44 -19.36 19.62
C ILE A 724 25.95 -19.17 19.81
N GLY A 725 26.75 -20.03 19.19
CA GLY A 725 28.21 -19.95 19.24
C GLY A 725 28.82 -19.01 18.20
N ALA A 726 29.92 -18.36 18.58
CA ALA A 726 30.82 -17.64 17.70
C ALA A 726 32.26 -18.18 17.83
N PRO A 727 33.00 -18.32 16.72
CA PRO A 727 34.41 -18.69 16.75
C PRO A 727 35.23 -17.73 17.62
N ALA A 728 36.28 -18.25 18.27
CA ALA A 728 37.22 -17.40 18.99
C ALA A 728 38.07 -16.56 18.00
N PRO A 729 38.42 -15.31 18.34
CA PRO A 729 39.43 -14.55 17.58
C PRO A 729 40.77 -15.29 17.55
N ALA A 730 41.50 -15.21 16.44
CA ALA A 730 42.83 -15.83 16.31
C ALA A 730 43.77 -15.31 17.42
N GLY A 731 44.43 -16.24 18.14
CA GLY A 731 45.33 -15.93 19.26
C GLY A 731 44.64 -15.73 20.63
N SER A 732 43.34 -15.98 20.75
CA SER A 732 42.62 -15.89 22.04
C SER A 732 42.71 -17.17 22.87
N HIS A 733 42.94 -17.05 24.19
CA HIS A 733 42.85 -18.16 25.15
C HIS A 733 41.42 -18.66 25.42
N LYS A 734 40.37 -18.06 24.83
CA LYS A 734 38.97 -18.49 25.00
C LYS A 734 38.61 -19.56 23.96
N GLN A 735 38.00 -20.68 24.38
CA GLN A 735 37.64 -21.80 23.50
C GLN A 735 36.49 -21.47 22.50
N HIS A 736 35.48 -20.68 22.90
CA HIS A 736 34.39 -20.18 22.05
C HIS A 736 33.57 -19.13 22.83
N ARG A 737 32.85 -18.23 22.14
CA ARG A 737 31.92 -17.26 22.76
C ARG A 737 30.48 -17.64 22.46
N THR A 738 29.55 -17.41 23.39
CA THR A 738 28.12 -17.64 23.17
C THR A 738 27.32 -16.37 23.33
N TYR A 739 26.24 -16.24 22.57
CA TYR A 739 25.37 -15.05 22.56
C TYR A 739 23.91 -15.46 22.51
N PHE A 740 22.98 -14.61 22.96
CA PHE A 740 21.55 -14.90 22.77
C PHE A 740 21.14 -14.66 21.31
N SER A 741 20.70 -15.71 20.62
CA SER A 741 20.13 -15.59 19.27
C SER A 741 18.63 -15.33 19.28
N THR A 742 17.96 -15.81 20.33
CA THR A 742 16.50 -15.75 20.47
C THR A 742 16.15 -15.55 21.93
N ILE A 743 15.23 -14.64 22.21
CA ILE A 743 14.62 -14.47 23.53
C ILE A 743 13.12 -14.67 23.38
N THR A 744 12.54 -15.52 24.22
CA THR A 744 11.10 -15.74 24.29
C THR A 744 10.55 -15.24 25.60
N ILE A 745 9.38 -14.59 25.55
CA ILE A 745 8.61 -14.15 26.71
C ILE A 745 7.24 -14.81 26.62
N VAL A 746 6.90 -15.60 27.62
CA VAL A 746 5.58 -16.22 27.77
C VAL A 746 4.81 -15.45 28.83
N VAL A 747 3.59 -15.05 28.49
CA VAL A 747 2.66 -14.32 29.37
C VAL A 747 1.39 -15.14 29.46
N ASN A 748 1.07 -15.70 30.63
CA ASN A 748 -0.09 -16.56 30.85
C ASN A 748 -1.35 -15.78 31.28
N ARG A 749 -1.22 -14.52 31.71
CA ARG A 749 -2.30 -13.67 32.22
C ARG A 749 -2.28 -12.27 31.57
N PRO A 750 -3.43 -11.68 31.21
CA PRO A 750 -4.79 -12.23 31.33
C PRO A 750 -5.11 -13.31 30.28
N LYS A 751 -4.44 -13.30 29.12
CA LYS A 751 -4.52 -14.34 28.09
C LYS A 751 -3.13 -14.88 27.79
N ARG A 752 -3.05 -16.17 27.44
CA ARG A 752 -1.76 -16.78 27.06
C ARG A 752 -1.25 -16.15 25.77
N SER A 753 -0.03 -15.63 25.80
CA SER A 753 0.65 -15.00 24.66
C SER A 753 2.14 -15.30 24.72
N TYR A 754 2.76 -15.39 23.55
CA TYR A 754 4.15 -15.69 23.34
C TYR A 754 4.77 -14.57 22.51
N ILE A 755 5.91 -14.08 22.95
CA ILE A 755 6.72 -13.13 22.19
C ILE A 755 8.04 -13.82 21.90
N GLU A 756 8.39 -13.95 20.62
CA GLU A 756 9.69 -14.43 20.18
C GLU A 756 10.44 -13.28 19.53
N VAL A 757 11.59 -12.93 20.10
CA VAL A 757 12.47 -11.88 19.58
C VAL A 757 13.73 -12.50 19.02
N THR A 758 14.06 -12.12 17.78
CA THR A 758 15.32 -12.43 17.10
C THR A 758 15.96 -11.12 16.63
N PRO A 759 17.24 -11.11 16.21
CA PRO A 759 17.85 -9.90 15.66
C PRO A 759 17.18 -9.34 14.41
N LYS A 760 16.29 -10.09 13.74
CA LYS A 760 15.63 -9.67 12.48
C LYS A 760 14.13 -9.41 12.62
N LYS A 761 13.44 -10.11 13.51
CA LYS A 761 11.99 -10.05 13.64
C LYS A 761 11.53 -10.28 15.08
N VAL A 762 10.34 -9.76 15.37
CA VAL A 762 9.55 -10.06 16.56
C VAL A 762 8.29 -10.77 16.12
N ILE A 763 7.96 -11.89 16.78
CA ILE A 763 6.69 -12.59 16.59
C ILE A 763 5.90 -12.40 17.88
N LEU A 764 4.67 -11.88 17.74
CA LEU A 764 3.69 -11.80 18.81
C LEU A 764 2.57 -12.81 18.50
N ASP A 765 2.52 -13.90 19.25
CA ASP A 765 1.57 -14.99 19.07
C ASP A 765 0.64 -15.10 20.28
N GLY A 766 -0.65 -14.83 20.09
CA GLY A 766 -1.66 -14.84 21.14
C GLY A 766 -2.88 -15.61 20.68
N GLN A 767 -3.96 -14.89 20.35
CA GLN A 767 -5.07 -15.47 19.58
C GLN A 767 -4.68 -15.64 18.11
N ASP A 768 -3.99 -14.63 17.56
CA ASP A 768 -3.50 -14.61 16.19
C ASP A 768 -2.01 -14.24 16.15
N ARG A 769 -1.26 -14.87 15.23
CA ARG A 769 0.18 -14.65 15.06
C ARG A 769 0.46 -13.39 14.24
N LEU A 770 1.20 -12.45 14.81
CA LEU A 770 1.67 -11.22 14.15
C LEU A 770 3.20 -11.23 14.03
N VAL A 771 3.73 -10.89 12.85
CA VAL A 771 5.17 -10.83 12.59
C VAL A 771 5.58 -9.39 12.29
N LEU A 772 6.55 -8.88 13.03
CA LEU A 772 7.05 -7.51 12.94
C LEU A 772 8.54 -7.53 12.59
N SER A 773 8.98 -6.59 11.76
CA SER A 773 10.40 -6.42 11.45
C SER A 773 11.12 -5.69 12.57
N CYS A 774 12.34 -6.11 12.92
CA CYS A 774 13.21 -5.36 13.84
C CYS A 774 13.83 -4.13 13.17
N ASP A 775 13.73 -3.98 11.85
CA ASP A 775 14.33 -2.86 11.13
C ASP A 775 13.47 -1.60 11.15
N THR A 776 12.19 -1.72 11.51
CA THR A 776 11.19 -0.65 11.50
C THR A 776 10.75 -0.27 12.90
N THR A 777 10.42 1.00 13.12
CA THR A 777 9.82 1.42 14.39
C THR A 777 8.33 1.12 14.37
N VAL A 778 7.88 0.31 15.33
CA VAL A 778 6.49 -0.14 15.45
C VAL A 778 6.10 -0.29 16.91
N SER A 779 4.90 0.13 17.28
CA SER A 779 4.27 -0.25 18.54
C SER A 779 2.98 -1.03 18.27
N VAL A 780 2.79 -2.07 19.08
CA VAL A 780 1.58 -2.90 19.07
C VAL A 780 1.07 -3.02 20.49
N GLU A 781 -0.22 -2.75 20.69
CA GLU A 781 -0.89 -2.88 21.99
C GLU A 781 -2.06 -3.85 21.88
N SER A 782 -2.19 -4.77 22.84
CA SER A 782 -3.26 -5.78 22.90
C SER A 782 -3.48 -6.25 24.35
N GLY A 783 -4.67 -6.03 24.90
CA GLY A 783 -5.10 -6.68 26.15
C GLY A 783 -4.17 -6.53 27.37
N GLY A 784 -3.49 -5.39 27.51
CA GLY A 784 -2.52 -5.12 28.59
C GLY A 784 -1.08 -5.54 28.29
N LEU A 785 -0.82 -6.10 27.10
CA LEU A 785 0.50 -6.36 26.55
C LEU A 785 0.83 -5.29 25.50
N ALA A 786 1.99 -4.66 25.61
CA ALA A 786 2.49 -3.70 24.63
C ALA A 786 3.90 -4.08 24.19
N VAL A 787 4.13 -4.08 22.88
CA VAL A 787 5.44 -4.35 22.27
C VAL A 787 5.83 -3.14 21.43
N THR A 788 6.96 -2.51 21.75
CA THR A 788 7.50 -1.36 21.02
C THR A 788 8.88 -1.70 20.47
N ILE A 789 9.02 -1.66 19.16
CA ILE A 789 10.28 -1.83 18.45
C ILE A 789 10.76 -0.44 18.03
N VAL A 790 12.00 -0.12 18.37
CA VAL A 790 12.75 1.00 17.80
C VAL A 790 13.71 0.40 16.78
N GLY A 791 13.54 0.77 15.50
CA GLY A 791 14.22 0.13 14.37
C GLY A 791 15.73 -0.02 14.58
N LYS A 792 16.23 -1.24 14.38
CA LYS A 792 17.65 -1.66 14.51
C LYS A 792 18.28 -1.40 15.88
N SER A 793 17.48 -1.14 16.91
CA SER A 793 17.97 -0.71 18.22
C SER A 793 17.43 -1.60 19.34
N THR A 794 16.15 -1.48 19.68
CA THR A 794 15.61 -2.08 20.91
C THR A 794 14.18 -2.54 20.73
N VAL A 795 13.82 -3.65 21.36
CA VAL A 795 12.45 -4.14 21.52
C VAL A 795 12.07 -4.02 22.99
N THR A 796 11.03 -3.26 23.31
CA THR A 796 10.48 -3.10 24.65
C THR A 796 9.18 -3.86 24.76
N VAL A 797 9.05 -4.71 25.78
CA VAL A 797 7.83 -5.46 26.08
C VAL A 797 7.32 -4.99 27.43
N THR A 798 6.09 -4.48 27.48
CA THR A 798 5.40 -4.05 28.69
C THR A 798 4.20 -4.95 28.94
N ILE A 799 4.08 -5.50 30.16
CA ILE A 799 3.05 -6.46 30.56
C ILE A 799 2.31 -5.87 31.77
N GLY A 800 0.97 -5.82 31.69
CA GLY A 800 0.13 -5.29 32.77
C GLY A 800 0.44 -3.83 33.14
N GLY A 801 0.97 -3.05 32.18
CA GLY A 801 1.39 -1.65 32.36
C GLY A 801 2.58 -1.41 33.29
N THR A 802 3.10 -2.43 33.95
CA THR A 802 4.05 -2.29 35.07
C THR A 802 5.35 -3.05 34.83
N ILE A 803 5.26 -4.34 34.50
CA ILE A 803 6.43 -5.17 34.17
C ILE A 803 6.96 -4.72 32.81
N ARG A 804 8.24 -4.36 32.73
CA ARG A 804 8.87 -3.91 31.48
C ARG A 804 10.21 -4.59 31.24
N PHE A 805 10.32 -5.25 30.10
CA PHE A 805 11.56 -5.83 29.59
C PHE A 805 12.06 -5.05 28.38
N VAL A 806 13.37 -4.88 28.28
CA VAL A 806 14.04 -4.26 27.13
C VAL A 806 15.00 -5.27 26.54
N ILE A 807 14.82 -5.59 25.27
CA ILE A 807 15.69 -6.47 24.49
C ILE A 807 16.48 -5.59 23.52
N LEU A 808 17.79 -5.56 23.69
CA LEU A 808 18.72 -4.80 22.85
C LEU A 808 19.11 -5.64 21.63
N VAL A 809 19.08 -5.06 20.44
CA VAL A 809 19.39 -5.75 19.18
C VAL A 809 20.77 -5.32 18.69
N HIS A 810 21.71 -6.26 18.64
CA HIS A 810 23.06 -6.03 18.11
C HIS A 810 23.16 -6.53 16.67
N GLN A 811 23.11 -5.62 15.71
CA GLN A 811 23.28 -5.93 14.28
C GLN A 811 24.61 -5.38 13.74
N TYR A 812 25.40 -6.23 13.08
CA TYR A 812 26.64 -5.87 12.42
C TYR A 812 26.43 -5.77 10.90
N LYS A 813 26.84 -4.66 10.27
CA LYS A 813 26.79 -4.50 8.81
C LYS A 813 27.77 -5.43 8.10
N ASN A 814 29.01 -5.49 8.59
CA ASN A 814 30.10 -6.32 8.07
C ASN A 814 30.75 -7.10 9.23
N PRO A 815 30.11 -8.19 9.71
CA PRO A 815 30.64 -8.93 10.86
C PRO A 815 31.94 -9.64 10.52
N ALA A 816 32.93 -9.53 11.40
CA ALA A 816 34.09 -10.42 11.39
C ALA A 816 33.66 -11.88 11.69
N PRO A 817 34.47 -12.91 11.36
CA PRO A 817 34.09 -14.32 11.55
C PRO A 817 33.66 -14.70 12.98
N TYR A 818 34.15 -13.97 13.99
CA TYR A 818 33.82 -14.15 15.41
C TYR A 818 32.68 -13.25 15.92
N GLN A 819 32.05 -12.46 15.05
CA GLN A 819 30.90 -11.62 15.38
C GLN A 819 29.60 -12.28 14.91
N ARG A 820 28.61 -12.30 15.79
CA ARG A 820 27.25 -12.77 15.48
C ARG A 820 26.27 -11.69 15.88
N ASN A 821 25.25 -11.47 15.05
CA ASN A 821 24.09 -10.68 15.48
C ASN A 821 23.45 -11.38 16.68
N HIS A 822 23.18 -10.62 17.72
CA HIS A 822 22.70 -11.18 18.98
C HIS A 822 21.81 -10.20 19.73
N LEU A 823 21.28 -10.67 20.86
CA LEU A 823 20.37 -9.95 21.72
C LEU A 823 20.98 -9.74 23.11
N GLY A 824 20.70 -8.59 23.70
CA GLY A 824 20.83 -8.35 25.13
C GLY A 824 19.45 -8.29 25.78
N PHE A 825 19.31 -8.71 27.03
CA PHE A 825 18.07 -8.69 27.79
C PHE A 825 18.22 -7.83 29.05
N TYR A 826 17.23 -6.99 29.34
CA TYR A 826 17.24 -6.05 30.47
C TYR A 826 15.87 -6.05 31.15
N ILE A 827 15.84 -6.11 32.48
CA ILE A 827 14.62 -5.94 33.27
C ILE A 827 14.51 -4.44 33.57
N SER A 828 13.78 -3.67 32.76
CA SER A 828 13.67 -2.22 32.96
C SER A 828 12.77 -1.84 34.14
N ASN A 829 11.71 -2.62 34.40
CA ASN A 829 10.84 -2.45 35.56
C ASN A 829 10.32 -3.82 36.00
N SER A 830 10.59 -4.19 37.25
CA SER A 830 10.14 -5.46 37.85
C SER A 830 8.84 -5.31 38.65
N LYS A 831 8.30 -4.09 38.82
CA LYS A 831 7.05 -3.87 39.54
C LYS A 831 5.93 -4.69 38.89
N GLY A 832 5.36 -5.63 39.63
CA GLY A 832 4.35 -6.58 39.14
C GLY A 832 4.82 -8.04 39.10
N LEU A 833 6.13 -8.30 39.16
CA LEU A 833 6.67 -9.62 39.46
C LEU A 833 6.47 -9.94 40.96
N SER A 834 6.31 -11.22 41.30
CA SER A 834 6.14 -11.68 42.68
C SER A 834 7.47 -11.86 43.41
N HIS A 835 7.40 -11.97 44.74
CA HIS A 835 8.55 -12.32 45.56
C HIS A 835 9.11 -13.73 45.26
N ASP A 836 8.30 -14.60 44.67
CA ASP A 836 8.68 -15.96 44.25
C ASP A 836 9.30 -15.99 42.83
N CYS A 837 9.58 -14.82 42.25
CA CYS A 837 10.23 -14.72 40.94
C CYS A 837 11.62 -15.38 40.97
N HIS A 838 11.83 -16.36 40.09
CA HIS A 838 13.06 -17.14 40.00
C HIS A 838 13.74 -17.02 38.62
N GLY A 839 14.80 -17.79 38.39
CA GLY A 839 15.60 -17.82 37.15
C GLY A 839 16.96 -17.15 37.33
N LEU A 840 17.78 -17.15 36.29
CA LEU A 840 19.15 -16.60 36.36
C LEU A 840 19.22 -15.11 36.73
N LEU A 841 18.16 -14.35 36.46
CA LEU A 841 18.03 -12.95 36.83
C LEU A 841 16.95 -12.74 37.90
N GLY A 842 15.81 -13.45 37.79
CA GLY A 842 14.66 -13.25 38.66
C GLY A 842 14.94 -13.51 40.14
N GLN A 843 15.76 -14.51 40.46
CA GLN A 843 16.04 -14.97 41.84
C GLN A 843 16.69 -13.91 42.75
N PHE A 844 17.14 -12.78 42.20
CA PHE A 844 17.83 -11.71 42.93
C PHE A 844 16.97 -10.45 43.12
N LEU A 845 15.80 -10.35 42.47
CA LEU A 845 15.02 -9.10 42.40
C LEU A 845 14.53 -8.61 43.77
N TYR A 846 14.26 -9.54 44.69
CA TYR A 846 13.72 -9.26 46.03
C TYR A 846 14.65 -9.74 47.16
N GLU A 847 15.92 -10.02 46.84
CA GLU A 847 16.90 -10.52 47.80
C GLU A 847 17.72 -9.38 48.41
N GLU A 848 18.13 -9.58 49.66
CA GLU A 848 19.12 -8.74 50.33
C GLU A 848 20.48 -9.43 50.37
N VAL A 849 21.54 -8.64 50.13
CA VAL A 849 22.91 -9.12 50.14
C VAL A 849 23.81 -8.20 50.95
N GLY A 850 24.77 -8.83 51.65
CA GLY A 850 25.76 -8.13 52.46
C GLY A 850 27.17 -8.34 51.94
N LEU A 851 28.01 -7.33 52.05
CA LEU A 851 29.46 -7.47 51.89
C LEU A 851 30.08 -7.72 53.27
N ALA A 852 30.94 -8.72 53.34
CA ALA A 852 31.73 -9.03 54.52
C ALA A 852 33.20 -9.18 54.15
N GLU A 853 34.08 -8.80 55.08
CA GLU A 853 35.48 -9.19 55.03
C GLU A 853 35.64 -10.54 55.74
N LEU A 854 36.52 -11.41 55.22
CA LEU A 854 36.92 -12.62 55.93
C LEU A 854 37.55 -12.22 57.28
N PRO A 855 37.12 -12.81 58.42
CA PRO A 855 37.87 -12.72 59.65
C PRO A 855 39.25 -13.33 59.40
N GLY A 856 40.30 -12.51 59.45
CA GLY A 856 41.65 -13.01 59.40
C GLY A 856 41.93 -13.84 60.65
N ASN A 857 42.07 -15.16 60.50
CA ASN A 857 42.75 -15.94 61.52
C ASN A 857 44.22 -15.51 61.51
N ALA A 858 44.59 -14.69 62.48
CA ALA A 858 45.97 -14.50 62.87
C ALA A 858 46.46 -15.80 63.53
N MET A 859 47.04 -16.70 62.75
CA MET A 859 48.03 -17.63 63.27
C MET A 859 49.29 -17.54 62.41
N ALA A 860 50.37 -17.27 63.10
CA ALA A 860 51.71 -17.04 62.59
C ALA A 860 52.22 -18.22 61.78
N THR A 861 52.80 -17.93 60.63
CA THR A 861 54.10 -18.43 60.20
C THR A 861 54.53 -17.58 59.00
N GLY A 862 55.75 -17.06 59.06
CA GLY A 862 56.24 -16.05 58.14
C GLY A 862 56.32 -16.59 56.72
N ASP A 863 55.57 -15.96 55.82
CA ASP A 863 56.02 -15.78 54.44
C ASP A 863 55.43 -14.50 53.87
N ASN A 864 56.27 -13.74 53.17
CA ASN A 864 56.05 -12.35 52.79
C ASN A 864 55.20 -12.28 51.51
N SER A 865 53.97 -12.78 51.58
CA SER A 865 52.94 -12.52 50.56
C SER A 865 51.84 -11.68 51.19
N THR A 866 51.61 -10.49 50.65
CA THR A 866 50.41 -9.70 50.89
C THR A 866 49.19 -10.53 50.47
N SER A 867 48.64 -11.29 51.40
CA SER A 867 47.33 -11.94 51.29
C SER A 867 46.29 -10.82 51.19
N ALA A 868 46.03 -10.38 49.95
CA ALA A 868 45.03 -9.39 49.66
C ALA A 868 43.69 -9.93 50.13
N ARG A 869 43.13 -9.31 51.18
CA ARG A 869 41.80 -9.58 51.70
C ARG A 869 40.81 -9.60 50.54
N SER A 870 40.31 -10.77 50.17
CA SER A 870 39.33 -10.90 49.10
C SER A 870 37.92 -10.70 49.70
N PRO A 871 37.16 -9.69 49.25
CA PRO A 871 35.83 -9.44 49.77
C PRO A 871 34.89 -10.61 49.46
N ILE A 872 33.99 -10.90 50.40
CA ILE A 872 32.99 -11.95 50.27
C ILE A 872 31.61 -11.32 50.22
N LEU A 873 30.82 -11.73 49.23
CA LEU A 873 29.40 -11.43 49.15
C LEU A 873 28.62 -12.54 49.87
N LYS A 874 27.76 -12.16 50.83
CA LYS A 874 26.83 -13.06 51.50
C LYS A 874 25.46 -12.99 50.81
N VAL A 875 25.01 -14.10 50.24
CA VAL A 875 23.72 -14.22 49.51
C VAL A 875 23.02 -15.51 49.95
N LYS A 876 21.80 -15.42 50.49
CA LYS A 876 21.01 -16.57 51.00
C LYS A 876 21.83 -17.52 51.90
N GLY A 877 22.60 -16.95 52.84
CA GLY A 877 23.47 -17.71 53.76
C GLY A 877 24.77 -18.27 53.14
N ARG A 878 24.98 -18.13 51.82
CA ARG A 878 26.20 -18.59 51.13
C ARG A 878 27.24 -17.48 51.04
N SER A 879 28.50 -17.87 51.02
CA SER A 879 29.66 -16.96 50.88
C SER A 879 30.28 -17.10 49.50
N VAL A 880 30.29 -16.00 48.73
CA VAL A 880 30.78 -15.93 47.35
C VAL A 880 31.99 -15.00 47.28
N PRO A 881 33.18 -15.49 46.89
CA PRO A 881 34.35 -14.63 46.65
C PRO A 881 34.09 -13.70 45.46
N VAL A 882 34.31 -12.39 45.64
CA VAL A 882 34.08 -11.38 44.61
C VAL A 882 35.29 -10.45 44.44
N VAL A 883 35.41 -9.84 43.26
CA VAL A 883 36.42 -8.81 42.96
C VAL A 883 35.77 -7.63 42.23
N GLN A 884 36.20 -6.39 42.47
CA GLN A 884 35.65 -5.26 41.71
C GLN A 884 36.06 -5.34 40.25
N LYS A 885 35.09 -5.09 39.36
CA LYS A 885 35.31 -4.87 37.94
C LYS A 885 34.34 -3.81 37.41
N THR A 886 34.77 -3.11 36.37
CA THR A 886 33.89 -2.28 35.56
C THR A 886 33.46 -3.06 34.32
N ARG A 887 32.16 -3.03 34.02
CA ARG A 887 31.56 -3.66 32.83
C ARG A 887 30.89 -2.61 31.97
N ARG A 888 31.05 -2.75 30.65
CA ARG A 888 30.34 -1.94 29.67
C ARG A 888 29.05 -2.66 29.27
N ILE A 889 27.91 -1.98 29.41
CA ILE A 889 26.58 -2.48 29.05
C ILE A 889 25.92 -1.55 28.02
N TYR A 890 24.77 -1.97 27.47
CA TYR A 890 23.95 -1.19 26.54
C TYR A 890 24.72 -0.71 25.31
N SER A 891 25.30 -1.66 24.56
CA SER A 891 26.21 -1.39 23.43
C SER A 891 27.43 -0.52 23.79
N GLY A 892 27.86 -0.56 25.05
CA GLY A 892 29.02 0.19 25.54
C GLY A 892 28.75 1.66 25.88
N ARG A 893 27.48 2.09 25.86
CA ARG A 893 27.09 3.46 26.23
C ARG A 893 27.11 3.70 27.74
N GLN A 894 27.06 2.65 28.54
CA GLN A 894 27.08 2.73 30.00
C GLN A 894 28.19 1.87 30.58
N SER A 895 28.86 2.38 31.62
CA SER A 895 29.82 1.62 32.42
C SER A 895 29.24 1.40 33.82
N VAL A 896 29.32 0.16 34.30
CA VAL A 896 28.78 -0.26 35.59
C VAL A 896 29.90 -0.88 36.40
N ASP A 897 30.16 -0.32 37.57
CA ASP A 897 31.04 -0.95 38.57
C ASP A 897 30.25 -2.03 39.30
N CYS A 898 30.83 -3.23 39.35
CA CYS A 898 30.18 -4.41 39.89
C CYS A 898 31.16 -5.32 40.63
N TRP A 899 30.64 -6.06 41.60
CA TRP A 899 31.33 -7.15 42.25
C TRP A 899 31.27 -8.39 41.37
N PHE A 900 32.40 -8.77 40.78
CA PHE A 900 32.49 -9.88 39.85
C PHE A 900 32.66 -11.22 40.58
N ALA A 901 31.65 -12.09 40.47
CA ALA A 901 31.72 -13.48 40.93
C ALA A 901 32.37 -14.36 39.84
N ARG A 902 33.42 -15.10 40.22
CA ARG A 902 34.15 -16.01 39.32
C ARG A 902 33.47 -17.38 39.23
N ASN A 903 34.03 -18.29 38.44
CA ASN A 903 33.66 -19.71 38.39
C ASN A 903 32.18 -19.96 38.07
N ASN A 904 31.69 -19.38 36.96
CA ASN A 904 30.36 -19.68 36.45
C ASN A 904 29.20 -19.38 37.44
N ALA A 905 29.38 -18.35 38.27
CA ALA A 905 28.45 -17.98 39.34
C ALA A 905 28.23 -19.06 40.42
N ALA A 906 29.17 -20.00 40.58
CA ALA A 906 29.10 -21.01 41.63
C ALA A 906 28.89 -20.37 43.01
N LYS A 907 27.96 -20.92 43.79
CA LYS A 907 27.49 -20.43 45.11
C LYS A 907 26.76 -19.08 45.09
N LEU A 908 26.72 -18.35 43.96
CA LEU A 908 25.93 -17.13 43.81
C LEU A 908 24.48 -17.46 43.44
N ILE A 909 24.29 -18.37 42.49
CA ILE A 909 22.98 -18.89 42.06
C ILE A 909 22.54 -20.08 42.93
N ASP A 910 21.25 -20.40 42.92
CA ASP A 910 20.64 -21.50 43.71
C ASP A 910 21.04 -22.94 43.34
N GLY A 911 21.86 -23.13 42.30
CA GLY A 911 22.34 -24.43 41.83
C GLY A 911 23.59 -24.33 40.95
N GLN A 912 23.67 -25.18 39.93
CA GLN A 912 24.60 -25.02 38.80
C GLN A 912 23.87 -24.39 37.61
N TYR A 913 24.61 -23.98 36.57
CA TYR A 913 23.96 -23.32 35.43
C TYR A 913 23.09 -24.29 34.62
N GLU A 914 23.44 -25.57 34.60
CA GLU A 914 22.73 -26.65 33.92
C GLU A 914 21.30 -26.79 34.43
N ASP A 915 21.06 -26.49 35.71
CA ASP A 915 19.72 -26.50 36.31
C ASP A 915 18.80 -25.46 35.64
N TYR A 916 19.38 -24.40 35.05
CA TYR A 916 18.66 -23.34 34.35
C TYR A 916 18.45 -23.64 32.86
N VAL A 917 18.95 -24.78 32.36
CA VAL A 917 18.77 -25.21 30.99
C VAL A 917 17.40 -25.88 30.83
N VAL A 918 16.61 -25.40 29.87
CA VAL A 918 15.31 -25.99 29.53
C VAL A 918 15.35 -26.66 28.17
N SER A 919 14.44 -27.63 27.98
CA SER A 919 14.34 -28.40 26.74
C SER A 919 13.74 -27.60 25.57
N HIS A 920 12.93 -26.56 25.87
CA HIS A 920 12.20 -25.81 24.86
C HIS A 920 12.07 -24.31 25.19
N LEU A 921 12.03 -23.48 24.14
CA LEU A 921 11.98 -22.00 24.26
C LEU A 921 10.71 -21.49 24.95
N PHE A 922 9.59 -22.20 24.79
CA PHE A 922 8.29 -21.83 25.38
C PHE A 922 7.97 -22.63 26.65
N ASP A 923 8.97 -23.31 27.23
CA ASP A 923 8.80 -24.05 28.47
C ASP A 923 8.50 -23.09 29.64
N THR A 924 7.35 -23.32 30.28
CA THR A 924 6.89 -22.63 31.50
C THR A 924 6.83 -23.58 32.69
N GLY A 925 7.38 -24.79 32.57
CA GLY A 925 7.35 -25.82 33.59
C GLY A 925 7.98 -25.36 34.90
N ASP A 926 7.61 -26.04 35.97
CA ASP A 926 8.11 -25.74 37.29
C ASP A 926 9.64 -25.86 37.37
N TRP A 927 10.22 -25.00 38.20
CA TRP A 927 11.63 -25.08 38.51
C TRP A 927 11.88 -26.39 39.27
N PRO A 928 12.76 -27.29 38.78
CA PRO A 928 12.90 -28.64 39.35
C PRO A 928 13.43 -28.66 40.80
N HIS A 929 13.93 -27.53 41.31
CA HIS A 929 14.46 -27.41 42.66
C HIS A 929 13.75 -26.30 43.45
N GLY A 930 12.52 -26.58 43.90
CA GLY A 930 11.71 -25.61 44.65
C GLY A 930 10.79 -26.24 45.70
N SER A 931 11.32 -27.10 46.57
CA SER A 931 10.88 -27.28 47.98
C SER A 931 11.76 -28.32 48.70
N ASN A 932 12.88 -27.88 49.29
CA ASN A 932 13.45 -28.52 50.47
C ASN A 932 13.73 -27.42 51.48
N GLY A 933 12.74 -27.20 52.34
CA GLY A 933 12.75 -26.22 53.43
C GLY A 933 11.38 -26.23 54.08
N ALA A 934 11.27 -26.98 55.17
CA ALA A 934 10.13 -27.02 56.08
C ALA A 934 9.91 -25.68 56.78
#